data_AF-A0A821F2J2-F1
#
_entry.id   AF-A0A821F2J2-F1
#
_cell.length_a   1.000
_cell.length_b   1.000
_cell.length_c   1.000
_cell.angle_alpha   90.00
_cell.angle_beta   90.00
_cell.angle_gamma   90.00
#
_symmetry.space_group_name_H-M   'P 1'
#
loop_
_entity.id
_entity.type
_entity.pdbx_description
1 polymer ?
#
loop_
_entity_poly.entity_id
_entity_poly.type
_entity_poly.pdbx_seq_one_letter_code
_entity_poly.pdbx_strand_id
1 'polypeptide(L)'
;MLAQTFAPINIKLNTERQKQLFRELEEIGEIQKWAIELSLVINPNKYRTNVEIRGPQTSQGQLMRRIADYSDDFDCRFRELELSATVATFFRQQKSASVKLQEIASRWSSKSCSVSFNSKTATIRIIGKPNVSLTDMNICENEVLQLLNEITANTDDIGSDEEEEEEEEENDDDDSDMIRFGTRRIERRCVFCQQKSSISTSFFRICGHTYCRCAAQTLAASHTFPLRCKACQSNIHIRDIQIIFSNHEQLLLPLLKSSIQHYLTTNPQQDDRVFCPNAECNGLIKLNNGYQTCLTCGQNVCPRCQVINDELHIEMTCAEVVEEKKRHPFLSRLFSAARKFVKDNWPFDPTVQPIGRIDENPYLRKEYKSLSRFYEGNQILGYSSPPDLAKGFFAYHGSPLDAIDSICQTGFDPKRRSGQVYGRGEYFGVTALISHAYCQKGGSQAGFSQMIIGFIFRCTQVTTKENFCYVVDNPADWTYAFNLPVLIVTYGQNAQDNGQFEPYNDIMNELLEKIYEHWKLHDGPSEIETPLLTRYLDDLSQTYKIDFQKNTQTSTKTSCQRAIDRRLVRELPNNRNWFYCNEYDTWARYEQMVENKIEQAFQLYRSGRGSSTFDIQLSGRPETYQINFLKGKQTSKPTYEIKNIKRE
;
A
#
# COMPACT_ATOMS: atom_id res chain seq x y z
N MET A 1 -25.63 -38.66 20.19
CA MET A 1 -25.13 -38.89 18.82
C MET A 1 -25.87 -37.98 17.84
N LEU A 2 -25.60 -36.68 17.88
CA LEU A 2 -26.08 -35.74 16.86
C LEU A 2 -24.93 -35.56 15.86
N ALA A 3 -25.00 -36.29 14.75
CA ALA A 3 -24.10 -36.06 13.63
C ALA A 3 -24.38 -34.65 13.09
N GLN A 4 -23.51 -33.68 13.39
CA GLN A 4 -23.54 -32.39 12.73
C GLN A 4 -23.30 -32.63 11.24
N THR A 5 -24.38 -32.56 10.45
CA THR A 5 -24.34 -32.62 9.00
C THR A 5 -23.75 -31.32 8.49
N PHE A 6 -22.42 -31.23 8.47
CA PHE A 6 -21.73 -30.10 7.86
C PHE A 6 -22.03 -30.07 6.35
N ALA A 7 -22.36 -28.89 5.83
CA ALA A 7 -22.56 -28.69 4.40
C ALA A 7 -21.27 -29.02 3.64
N PRO A 8 -21.32 -29.85 2.58
CA PRO A 8 -20.14 -30.21 1.80
C PRO A 8 -19.69 -29.08 0.88
N ILE A 9 -18.38 -28.95 0.67
CA ILE A 9 -17.82 -28.19 -0.45
C ILE A 9 -17.71 -29.14 -1.65
N ASN A 10 -18.15 -28.66 -2.81
CA ASN A 10 -18.04 -29.36 -4.09
C ASN A 10 -17.11 -28.59 -5.01
N ILE A 11 -15.94 -29.17 -5.32
CA ILE A 11 -14.97 -28.59 -6.24
C ILE A 11 -15.22 -29.19 -7.62
N LYS A 12 -15.58 -28.36 -8.60
CA LYS A 12 -15.70 -28.78 -10.01
C LYS A 12 -14.37 -28.60 -10.73
N LEU A 13 -13.85 -29.68 -11.32
CA LEU A 13 -12.60 -29.70 -12.08
C LEU A 13 -12.88 -29.47 -13.56
N ASN A 14 -13.07 -28.20 -13.93
CA ASN A 14 -13.50 -27.80 -15.28
C ASN A 14 -12.34 -27.70 -16.27
N THR A 15 -11.13 -27.39 -15.79
CA THR A 15 -9.94 -27.25 -16.62
C THR A 15 -9.06 -28.48 -16.53
N GLU A 16 -8.29 -28.75 -17.58
CA GLU A 16 -7.35 -29.87 -17.55
C GLU A 16 -6.22 -29.64 -16.54
N ARG A 17 -5.82 -28.38 -16.35
CA ARG A 17 -4.90 -27.95 -15.28
C ARG A 17 -5.40 -28.35 -13.89
N GLN A 18 -6.67 -28.07 -13.56
CA GLN A 18 -7.27 -28.49 -12.29
C GLN A 18 -7.29 -30.01 -12.13
N LYS A 19 -7.58 -30.76 -13.20
CA LYS A 19 -7.58 -32.23 -13.15
C LYS A 19 -6.18 -32.79 -12.89
N GLN A 20 -5.14 -32.20 -13.47
CA GLN A 20 -3.76 -32.63 -13.28
C GLN A 20 -3.24 -32.29 -11.89
N LEU A 21 -3.52 -31.08 -11.38
CA LEU A 21 -3.21 -30.69 -10.01
C LEU A 21 -3.80 -31.69 -8.99
N PHE A 22 -5.10 -31.99 -9.10
CA PHE A 22 -5.75 -32.91 -8.16
C PHE A 22 -5.26 -34.36 -8.33
N ARG A 23 -4.90 -34.78 -9.55
CA ARG A 23 -4.27 -36.08 -9.78
C ARG A 23 -2.91 -36.16 -9.11
N GLU A 24 -2.07 -35.14 -9.25
CA GLU A 24 -0.75 -35.10 -8.60
C GLU A 24 -0.89 -35.16 -7.07
N LEU A 25 -1.79 -34.36 -6.50
CA LEU A 25 -2.08 -34.35 -5.06
C LEU A 25 -2.59 -35.71 -4.54
N GLU A 26 -3.36 -36.45 -5.34
CA GLU A 26 -3.77 -37.82 -5.03
C GLU A 26 -2.61 -38.82 -5.14
N GLU A 27 -1.80 -38.72 -6.19
CA GLU A 27 -0.67 -39.63 -6.45
C GLU A 27 0.42 -39.52 -5.38
N ILE A 28 0.69 -38.30 -4.90
CA ILE A 28 1.64 -38.07 -3.78
C ILE A 28 1.00 -38.30 -2.41
N GLY A 29 -0.32 -38.49 -2.35
CA GLY A 29 -1.08 -38.75 -1.12
C GLY A 29 -1.27 -37.55 -0.19
N GLU A 30 -0.86 -36.33 -0.59
CA GLU A 30 -0.96 -35.14 0.26
C GLU A 30 -2.43 -34.76 0.51
N ILE A 31 -3.33 -34.92 -0.47
CA ILE A 31 -4.74 -34.59 -0.27
C ILE A 31 -5.42 -35.51 0.74
N GLN A 32 -5.12 -36.82 0.75
CA GLN A 32 -5.62 -37.75 1.77
C GLN A 32 -4.99 -37.48 3.14
N LYS A 33 -3.69 -37.19 3.18
CA LYS A 33 -2.98 -36.83 4.42
C LYS A 33 -3.57 -35.57 5.06
N TRP A 34 -3.77 -34.50 4.29
CA TRP A 34 -4.40 -33.28 4.79
C TRP A 34 -5.84 -33.51 5.21
N ALA A 35 -6.59 -34.37 4.50
CA ALA A 35 -7.95 -34.73 4.91
C ALA A 35 -7.97 -35.42 6.28
N ILE A 36 -7.07 -36.38 6.51
CA ILE A 36 -6.95 -37.08 7.81
C ILE A 36 -6.57 -36.09 8.91
N GLU A 37 -5.54 -35.25 8.69
CA GLU A 37 -5.09 -34.24 9.65
C GLU A 37 -6.22 -33.26 10.03
N LEU A 38 -7.03 -32.87 9.05
CA LEU A 38 -8.10 -31.89 9.21
C LEU A 38 -9.45 -32.52 9.62
N SER A 39 -9.48 -33.84 9.85
CA SER A 39 -10.70 -34.61 10.15
C SER A 39 -11.80 -34.42 9.09
N LEU A 40 -11.41 -34.47 7.81
CA LEU A 40 -12.28 -34.33 6.64
C LEU A 40 -12.46 -35.67 5.93
N VAL A 41 -13.61 -35.85 5.30
CA VAL A 41 -13.91 -36.97 4.40
C VAL A 41 -13.97 -36.44 2.97
N ILE A 42 -13.14 -37.00 2.09
CA ILE A 42 -13.13 -36.67 0.66
C ILE A 42 -13.78 -37.80 -0.11
N ASN A 43 -14.86 -37.49 -0.82
CA ASN A 43 -15.56 -38.41 -1.71
C ASN A 43 -15.29 -37.99 -3.16
N PRO A 44 -14.35 -38.66 -3.86
CA PRO A 44 -14.18 -38.41 -5.29
C PRO A 44 -15.37 -38.98 -6.06
N ASN A 45 -15.92 -38.22 -7.02
CA ASN A 45 -16.92 -38.74 -7.95
C ASN A 45 -16.29 -39.83 -8.85
N LYS A 46 -17.07 -40.83 -9.26
CA LYS A 46 -16.69 -41.94 -10.16
C LYS A 46 -16.04 -41.46 -11.48
N TYR A 47 -16.35 -40.24 -11.92
CA TYR A 47 -15.81 -39.62 -13.14
C TYR A 47 -14.71 -38.57 -12.90
N ARG A 48 -14.27 -38.37 -11.65
CA ARG A 48 -13.23 -37.39 -11.23
C ARG A 48 -13.43 -35.96 -11.76
N THR A 49 -14.67 -35.59 -12.05
CA THR A 49 -15.04 -34.23 -12.47
C THR A 49 -15.38 -33.34 -11.28
N ASN A 50 -15.76 -33.94 -10.15
CA ASN A 50 -16.09 -33.25 -8.92
C ASN A 50 -15.45 -33.94 -7.72
N VAL A 51 -14.94 -33.15 -6.77
CA VAL A 51 -14.43 -33.59 -5.48
C VAL A 51 -15.35 -33.03 -4.39
N GLU A 52 -16.04 -33.92 -3.66
CA GLU A 52 -16.89 -33.54 -2.53
C GLU A 52 -16.09 -33.68 -1.23
N ILE A 53 -16.07 -32.61 -0.43
CA ILE A 53 -15.35 -32.54 0.85
C ILE A 53 -16.37 -32.33 1.96
N ARG A 54 -16.37 -33.22 2.96
CA ARG A 54 -17.28 -33.21 4.12
C ARG A 54 -16.49 -33.08 5.42
N GLY A 55 -17.03 -32.35 6.39
CA GLY A 55 -16.42 -32.10 7.71
C GLY A 55 -16.56 -30.65 8.16
N PRO A 56 -15.93 -30.23 9.26
CA PRO A 56 -16.09 -28.87 9.81
C PRO A 56 -15.70 -27.78 8.78
N GLN A 57 -16.52 -26.72 8.66
CA GLN A 57 -16.30 -25.66 7.66
C GLN A 57 -14.93 -24.98 7.79
N THR A 58 -14.43 -24.80 9.02
CA THR A 58 -13.09 -24.25 9.27
C THR A 58 -11.99 -25.16 8.74
N SER A 59 -12.13 -26.48 8.92
CA SER A 59 -11.22 -27.50 8.37
C SER A 59 -11.29 -27.52 6.84
N GLN A 60 -12.48 -27.43 6.26
CA GLN A 60 -12.66 -27.35 4.80
C GLN A 60 -11.95 -26.11 4.22
N GLY A 61 -12.07 -24.94 4.87
CA GLY A 61 -11.36 -23.73 4.47
C GLY A 61 -9.83 -23.85 4.58
N GLN A 62 -9.32 -24.54 5.61
CA GLN A 62 -7.89 -24.83 5.74
C GLN A 62 -7.38 -25.77 4.64
N LEU A 63 -8.15 -26.79 4.28
CA LEU A 63 -7.81 -27.67 3.16
C LEU A 63 -7.74 -26.90 1.85
N MET A 64 -8.70 -26.00 1.58
CA MET A 64 -8.69 -25.15 0.38
C MET A 64 -7.46 -24.24 0.31
N ARG A 65 -7.00 -23.72 1.46
CA ARG A 65 -5.76 -22.92 1.51
C ARG A 65 -4.53 -23.76 1.16
N ARG A 66 -4.39 -24.97 1.71
CA ARG A 66 -3.28 -25.88 1.36
C ARG A 66 -3.27 -26.27 -0.12
N ILE A 67 -4.46 -26.49 -0.71
CA ILE A 67 -4.59 -26.74 -2.16
C ILE A 67 -4.17 -25.51 -2.97
N ALA A 68 -4.51 -24.30 -2.52
CA ALA A 68 -4.09 -23.07 -3.17
C ALA A 68 -2.56 -22.87 -3.09
N ASP A 69 -1.97 -23.08 -1.91
CA ASP A 69 -0.51 -22.96 -1.73
C ASP A 69 0.26 -23.96 -2.62
N TYR A 70 -0.24 -25.20 -2.73
CA TYR A 70 0.34 -26.20 -3.64
C TYR A 70 0.10 -25.88 -5.12
N SER A 71 -1.07 -25.29 -5.43
CA SER A 71 -1.43 -24.86 -6.78
C SER A 71 -0.42 -23.84 -7.32
N ASP A 72 0.10 -22.93 -6.49
CA ASP A 72 1.10 -21.95 -6.90
C ASP A 72 2.45 -22.61 -7.26
N ASP A 73 2.89 -23.61 -6.50
CA ASP A 73 4.07 -24.43 -6.84
C ASP A 73 3.85 -25.23 -8.15
N PHE A 74 2.67 -25.83 -8.29
CA PHE A 74 2.29 -26.59 -9.48
C PHE A 74 2.31 -25.71 -10.74
N ASP A 75 1.85 -24.46 -10.68
CA ASP A 75 1.86 -23.53 -11.82
C ASP A 75 3.28 -23.20 -12.30
N CYS A 76 4.26 -23.22 -11.40
CA CYS A 76 5.66 -23.06 -11.79
C CYS A 76 6.16 -24.23 -12.64
N ARG A 77 5.55 -25.42 -12.52
CA ARG A 77 5.92 -26.67 -13.20
C ARG A 77 4.93 -27.13 -14.29
N PHE A 78 3.91 -26.34 -14.60
CA PHE A 78 2.92 -26.61 -15.62
C PHE A 78 3.03 -25.61 -16.77
N ARG A 79 3.16 -26.11 -18.01
CA ARG A 79 3.09 -25.29 -19.24
C ARG A 79 2.11 -25.91 -20.21
N GLU A 80 1.33 -25.06 -20.87
CA GLU A 80 0.45 -25.43 -21.96
C GLU A 80 0.69 -24.47 -23.12
N LEU A 81 1.14 -25.02 -24.26
CA LEU A 81 1.48 -24.29 -25.47
C LEU A 81 0.37 -24.54 -26.50
N GLU A 82 -0.41 -23.51 -26.81
CA GLU A 82 -1.45 -23.58 -27.84
C GLU A 82 -0.84 -23.55 -29.24
N LEU A 83 -1.28 -24.47 -30.11
CA LEU A 83 -0.82 -24.57 -31.48
C LEU A 83 -1.87 -24.01 -32.44
N SER A 84 -1.41 -23.41 -33.53
CA SER A 84 -2.28 -23.08 -34.66
C SER A 84 -2.83 -24.37 -35.30
N ALA A 85 -3.99 -24.26 -35.96
CA ALA A 85 -4.60 -25.39 -36.64
C ALA A 85 -3.64 -26.08 -37.62
N THR A 86 -2.83 -25.29 -38.35
CA THR A 86 -1.82 -25.75 -39.30
C THR A 86 -0.72 -26.55 -38.60
N VAL A 87 -0.12 -26.00 -37.54
CA VAL A 87 0.97 -26.67 -36.79
C VAL A 87 0.46 -27.93 -36.10
N ALA A 88 -0.76 -27.90 -35.56
CA ALA A 88 -1.39 -29.07 -34.94
C ALA A 88 -1.57 -30.25 -35.90
N THR A 89 -1.71 -30.01 -37.22
CA THR A 89 -1.80 -31.10 -38.21
C THR A 89 -0.51 -31.92 -38.35
N PHE A 90 0.64 -31.37 -37.95
CA PHE A 90 1.93 -32.07 -37.97
C PHE A 90 2.09 -33.06 -36.82
N PHE A 91 1.25 -32.98 -35.79
CA PHE A 91 1.29 -33.87 -34.62
C PHE A 91 0.20 -34.95 -34.62
N ARG A 92 -0.55 -35.10 -35.72
CA ARG A 92 -1.46 -36.25 -35.91
C ARG A 92 -0.65 -37.53 -36.19
N GLN A 93 -1.22 -38.69 -35.84
CA GLN A 93 -0.54 -39.99 -35.80
C GLN A 93 0.34 -40.24 -37.06
N GLN A 94 1.59 -40.67 -36.82
CA GLN A 94 2.63 -41.05 -37.80
C GLN A 94 3.40 -39.93 -38.55
N LYS A 95 3.24 -38.65 -38.18
CA LYS A 95 4.07 -37.58 -38.76
C LYS A 95 5.39 -37.34 -38.00
N SER A 96 6.41 -36.87 -38.73
CA SER A 96 7.79 -36.65 -38.23
C SER A 96 7.87 -35.77 -36.98
N ALA A 97 7.01 -34.75 -36.85
CA ALA A 97 6.93 -33.90 -35.67
C ALA A 97 6.42 -34.64 -34.42
N SER A 98 5.51 -35.61 -34.59
CA SER A 98 5.04 -36.44 -33.47
C SER A 98 6.15 -37.39 -32.98
N VAL A 99 7.00 -37.89 -33.89
CA VAL A 99 8.17 -38.71 -33.54
C VAL A 99 9.20 -37.87 -32.77
N LYS A 100 9.55 -36.69 -33.27
CA LYS A 100 10.45 -35.75 -32.57
C LYS A 100 9.92 -35.34 -31.19
N LEU A 101 8.61 -35.09 -31.06
CA LEU A 101 8.02 -34.79 -29.76
C LEU A 101 8.09 -35.98 -28.80
N GLN A 102 7.95 -37.21 -29.31
CA GLN A 102 8.10 -38.42 -28.52
C GLN A 102 9.56 -38.66 -28.09
N GLU A 103 10.54 -38.28 -28.92
CA GLU A 103 11.95 -38.27 -28.55
C GLU A 103 12.23 -37.27 -27.43
N ILE A 104 11.72 -36.04 -27.53
CA ILE A 104 11.79 -35.04 -26.45
C ILE A 104 11.12 -35.60 -25.19
N ALA A 105 9.89 -36.13 -25.30
CA ALA A 105 9.17 -36.70 -24.17
C ALA A 105 9.95 -37.84 -23.48
N SER A 106 10.57 -38.74 -24.24
CA SER A 106 11.37 -39.84 -23.68
C SER A 106 12.63 -39.34 -22.97
N ARG A 107 13.36 -38.38 -23.55
CA ARG A 107 14.54 -37.77 -22.93
C ARG A 107 14.20 -37.11 -21.59
N TRP A 108 13.15 -36.30 -21.59
CA TRP A 108 12.75 -35.50 -20.44
C TRP A 108 12.01 -36.30 -19.36
N SER A 109 11.45 -37.47 -19.70
CA SER A 109 10.86 -38.40 -18.73
C SER A 109 11.86 -38.85 -17.67
N SER A 110 13.14 -39.03 -18.04
CA SER A 110 14.22 -39.39 -17.12
C SER A 110 14.59 -38.27 -16.14
N LYS A 111 14.26 -37.02 -16.49
CA LYS A 111 14.46 -35.81 -15.68
C LYS A 111 13.17 -35.33 -15.01
N SER A 112 12.21 -36.23 -14.80
CA SER A 112 10.94 -35.94 -14.14
C SER A 112 10.05 -34.91 -14.85
N CYS A 113 10.22 -34.73 -16.16
CA CYS A 113 9.38 -33.89 -17.02
C CYS A 113 8.55 -34.78 -17.95
N SER A 114 7.27 -34.47 -18.13
CA SER A 114 6.40 -35.15 -19.08
C SER A 114 5.93 -34.18 -20.15
N VAL A 115 6.11 -34.56 -21.42
CA VAL A 115 5.69 -33.78 -22.59
C VAL A 115 4.64 -34.59 -23.34
N SER A 116 3.51 -33.96 -23.70
CA SER A 116 2.45 -34.65 -24.43
C SER A 116 1.68 -33.69 -25.34
N PHE A 117 1.23 -34.18 -26.49
CA PHE A 117 0.35 -33.44 -27.39
C PHE A 117 -1.11 -33.85 -27.19
N ASN A 118 -2.00 -32.86 -27.10
CA ASN A 118 -3.44 -33.07 -27.03
C ASN A 118 -4.11 -32.62 -28.33
N SER A 119 -4.52 -33.59 -29.15
CA SER A 119 -5.14 -33.35 -30.45
C SER A 119 -6.51 -32.66 -30.38
N LYS A 120 -7.26 -32.79 -29.28
CA LYS A 120 -8.59 -32.17 -29.13
C LYS A 120 -8.51 -30.66 -28.86
N THR A 121 -7.48 -30.26 -28.13
CA THR A 121 -7.27 -28.86 -27.73
C THR A 121 -6.16 -28.18 -28.55
N ALA A 122 -5.50 -28.93 -29.43
CA ALA A 122 -4.35 -28.48 -30.19
C ALA A 122 -3.25 -27.88 -29.28
N THR A 123 -2.98 -28.51 -28.13
CA THR A 123 -1.97 -28.03 -27.18
C THR A 123 -0.85 -29.02 -26.97
N ILE A 124 0.38 -28.54 -26.79
CA ILE A 124 1.47 -29.32 -26.20
C ILE A 124 1.57 -28.96 -24.73
N ARG A 125 1.59 -29.97 -23.87
CA ARG A 125 1.70 -29.81 -22.43
C ARG A 125 3.03 -30.29 -21.93
N ILE A 126 3.59 -29.53 -21.01
CA ILE A 126 4.81 -29.87 -20.27
C ILE A 126 4.46 -29.85 -18.79
N ILE A 127 4.60 -30.98 -18.12
CA ILE A 127 4.29 -31.15 -16.71
C ILE A 127 5.52 -31.74 -16.02
N GLY A 128 6.12 -30.97 -15.13
CA GLY A 128 7.21 -31.45 -14.28
C GLY A 128 6.68 -32.04 -12.98
N LYS A 129 7.24 -33.17 -12.53
CA LYS A 129 6.91 -33.75 -11.22
C LYS A 129 7.44 -32.89 -10.07
N PRO A 130 6.99 -33.07 -8.81
CA PRO A 130 7.36 -32.19 -7.68
C PRO A 130 8.85 -31.97 -7.45
N ASN A 131 9.71 -32.94 -7.80
CA ASN A 131 11.16 -32.85 -7.59
C ASN A 131 11.93 -32.31 -8.81
N VAL A 132 11.24 -31.82 -9.84
CA VAL A 132 11.88 -31.28 -11.04
C VAL A 132 12.58 -29.96 -10.71
N SER A 133 13.78 -29.76 -11.25
CA SER A 133 14.42 -28.44 -11.23
C SER A 133 13.72 -27.50 -12.21
N LEU A 134 13.45 -26.25 -11.79
CA LEU A 134 12.91 -25.23 -12.70
C LEU A 134 13.84 -24.97 -13.89
N THR A 135 15.14 -25.15 -13.72
CA THR A 135 16.11 -25.06 -14.83
C THR A 135 15.87 -26.16 -15.86
N ASP A 136 15.65 -27.40 -15.42
CA ASP A 136 15.33 -28.51 -16.32
C ASP A 136 13.98 -28.30 -17.02
N MET A 137 12.98 -27.76 -16.31
CA MET A 137 11.69 -27.37 -16.91
C MET A 137 11.86 -26.36 -18.04
N ASN A 138 12.63 -25.29 -17.81
CA ASN A 138 12.83 -24.25 -18.81
C ASN A 138 13.62 -24.76 -20.03
N ILE A 139 14.59 -25.66 -19.83
CA ILE A 139 15.32 -26.28 -20.95
C ILE A 139 14.38 -27.19 -21.76
N CYS A 140 13.53 -27.98 -21.08
CA CYS A 140 12.52 -28.81 -21.74
C CYS A 140 11.56 -27.97 -22.58
N GLU A 141 11.06 -26.86 -22.02
CA GLU A 141 10.20 -25.89 -22.73
C GLU A 141 10.89 -25.31 -23.97
N ASN A 142 12.16 -24.91 -23.85
CA ASN A 142 12.93 -24.39 -24.97
C ASN A 142 13.14 -25.42 -26.09
N GLU A 143 13.37 -26.70 -25.76
CA GLU A 143 13.48 -27.77 -26.77
C GLU A 143 12.15 -27.97 -27.52
N VAL A 144 11.01 -27.90 -26.83
CA VAL A 144 9.69 -27.98 -27.46
C VAL A 144 9.44 -26.77 -28.36
N LEU A 145 9.78 -25.57 -27.91
CA LEU A 145 9.65 -24.34 -28.72
C LEU A 145 10.55 -24.39 -29.96
N GLN A 146 11.76 -24.94 -29.85
CA GLN A 146 12.65 -25.13 -30.98
C GLN A 146 12.05 -26.08 -32.02
N LEU A 147 11.47 -27.20 -31.59
CA LEU A 147 10.74 -28.11 -32.48
C LEU A 147 9.59 -27.40 -33.21
N LEU A 148 8.82 -26.58 -32.49
CA LEU A 148 7.72 -25.80 -33.09
C LEU A 148 8.22 -24.79 -34.13
N ASN A 149 9.36 -24.15 -33.86
CA ASN A 149 9.99 -23.23 -34.81
C ASN A 149 10.49 -23.96 -36.08
N GLU A 150 11.08 -25.15 -35.95
CA GLU A 150 11.52 -25.97 -37.08
C GLU A 150 10.35 -26.38 -37.99
N ILE A 151 9.22 -26.77 -37.39
CA ILE A 151 8.02 -27.16 -38.15
C ILE A 151 7.46 -25.95 -38.90
N THR A 152 7.45 -24.78 -38.26
CA THR A 152 6.95 -23.54 -38.85
C THR A 152 7.87 -23.03 -39.96
N ALA A 153 9.18 -23.29 -39.88
CA ALA A 153 10.14 -22.93 -40.93
C ALA A 153 10.01 -23.83 -42.17
N ASN A 154 9.75 -25.12 -42.00
CA ASN A 154 9.60 -26.06 -43.12
C ASN A 154 8.25 -25.93 -43.85
N THR A 155 7.22 -25.38 -43.21
CA THR A 155 5.96 -25.03 -43.89
C THR A 155 6.09 -23.89 -44.89
N ASP A 156 7.16 -23.08 -44.80
CA ASP A 156 7.43 -21.99 -45.73
C ASP A 156 8.20 -22.47 -46.99
N ASP A 157 8.67 -23.73 -47.03
CA ASP A 157 9.53 -24.28 -48.12
C ASP A 157 8.81 -25.32 -49.03
N ILE A 158 7.56 -25.69 -48.73
CA ILE A 158 6.78 -26.63 -49.54
C ILE A 158 5.67 -25.86 -50.27
N GLY A 159 6.07 -25.19 -51.34
CA GLY A 159 5.20 -24.44 -52.24
C GLY A 159 5.59 -24.64 -53.71
N SER A 160 5.97 -25.86 -54.08
CA SER A 160 6.04 -26.32 -55.46
C SER A 160 6.05 -27.84 -55.47
N ASP A 161 5.04 -28.41 -56.14
CA ASP A 161 4.96 -29.79 -56.63
C ASP A 161 4.79 -30.81 -55.47
N GLU A 162 3.68 -31.52 -55.30
CA GLU A 162 2.98 -32.42 -56.23
C GLU A 162 1.57 -32.70 -55.64
N GLU A 163 0.48 -32.40 -56.35
CA GLU A 163 -0.82 -33.11 -56.30
C GLU A 163 -1.54 -32.91 -57.65
N GLU A 164 -1.03 -33.57 -58.69
CA GLU A 164 -1.81 -34.28 -59.73
C GLU A 164 -2.21 -35.62 -59.07
N GLU A 165 -3.37 -36.25 -59.17
CA GLU A 165 -4.58 -36.20 -60.00
C GLU A 165 -5.66 -36.90 -59.15
N GLU A 166 -6.93 -36.51 -59.26
CA GLU A 166 -8.06 -37.42 -59.52
C GLU A 166 -9.43 -36.71 -59.37
N GLU A 167 -10.30 -37.02 -60.34
CA GLU A 167 -11.76 -36.88 -60.37
C GLU A 167 -12.40 -35.60 -60.97
N GLU A 168 -12.58 -35.71 -62.30
CA GLU A 168 -13.88 -35.81 -63.01
C GLU A 168 -14.74 -34.55 -63.29
N GLU A 169 -14.78 -34.25 -64.60
CA GLU A 169 -15.95 -33.97 -65.47
C GLU A 169 -16.97 -32.89 -65.07
N GLU A 170 -17.06 -31.83 -65.89
CA GLU A 170 -18.21 -31.61 -66.77
C GLU A 170 -17.89 -30.55 -67.86
N ASN A 171 -18.25 -30.89 -69.09
CA ASN A 171 -18.17 -30.05 -70.29
C ASN A 171 -19.25 -28.95 -70.25
N ASP A 172 -18.97 -27.78 -70.82
CA ASP A 172 -19.63 -27.35 -72.07
C ASP A 172 -19.20 -25.92 -72.47
N ASP A 173 -19.19 -25.76 -73.79
CA ASP A 173 -18.69 -24.66 -74.61
C ASP A 173 -19.39 -23.30 -74.36
N ASP A 174 -18.68 -22.18 -74.56
CA ASP A 174 -18.92 -21.33 -75.75
C ASP A 174 -17.93 -20.14 -75.89
N ASP A 175 -17.69 -19.80 -77.15
CA ASP A 175 -16.74 -18.87 -77.76
C ASP A 175 -16.71 -17.41 -77.24
N SER A 176 -15.50 -16.82 -77.16
CA SER A 176 -15.03 -15.77 -78.11
C SER A 176 -13.92 -14.86 -77.58
N ASP A 177 -13.05 -14.48 -78.53
CA ASP A 177 -12.10 -13.36 -78.55
C ASP A 177 -10.69 -13.51 -77.95
N MET A 178 -9.77 -13.76 -78.88
CA MET A 178 -8.34 -13.47 -78.81
C MET A 178 -8.07 -12.02 -78.38
N ILE A 179 -7.36 -11.84 -77.25
CA ILE A 179 -6.23 -10.88 -77.20
C ILE A 179 -5.08 -11.47 -76.38
N ARG A 180 -3.96 -11.78 -77.07
CA ARG A 180 -2.64 -11.94 -76.47
C ARG A 180 -2.20 -10.60 -75.86
N PHE A 181 -2.39 -10.42 -74.55
CA PHE A 181 -1.64 -9.44 -73.76
C PHE A 181 -0.70 -10.18 -72.82
N GLY A 182 0.60 -10.05 -73.08
CA GLY A 182 1.65 -10.53 -72.18
C GLY A 182 1.42 -10.00 -70.77
N THR A 183 1.37 -10.92 -69.81
CA THR A 183 1.38 -10.58 -68.39
C THR A 183 2.72 -9.93 -68.07
N ARG A 184 2.76 -8.59 -68.16
CA ARG A 184 3.72 -7.78 -67.42
C ARG A 184 3.64 -8.25 -65.97
N ARG A 185 4.64 -9.00 -65.48
CA ARG A 185 4.87 -9.18 -64.04
C ARG A 185 5.06 -7.78 -63.46
N ILE A 186 3.98 -7.19 -62.93
CA ILE A 186 4.07 -5.94 -62.18
C ILE A 186 5.01 -6.22 -61.01
N GLU A 187 6.16 -5.55 -60.98
CA GLU A 187 7.10 -5.66 -59.87
C GLU A 187 6.39 -5.27 -58.57
N ARG A 188 5.98 -6.27 -57.78
CA ARG A 188 5.31 -6.03 -56.50
C ARG A 188 6.37 -5.58 -55.49
N ARG A 189 6.15 -4.40 -54.90
CA ARG A 189 7.02 -3.79 -53.89
C ARG A 189 6.26 -3.65 -52.58
N CYS A 190 6.94 -3.85 -51.47
CA CYS A 190 6.34 -3.61 -50.16
C CYS A 190 5.93 -2.14 -50.04
N VAL A 191 4.68 -1.90 -49.62
CA VAL A 191 4.14 -0.53 -49.51
C VAL A 191 4.86 0.34 -48.47
N PHE A 192 5.56 -0.27 -47.52
CA PHE A 192 6.26 0.44 -46.45
C PHE A 192 7.72 0.74 -46.79
N CYS A 193 8.49 -0.27 -47.21
CA CYS A 193 9.94 -0.15 -47.48
C CYS A 193 10.32 -0.06 -48.96
N GLN A 194 9.36 -0.21 -49.89
CA GLN A 194 9.56 -0.12 -51.34
C GLN A 194 10.55 -1.15 -51.94
N GLN A 195 10.97 -2.15 -51.18
CA GLN A 195 11.85 -3.23 -51.67
C GLN A 195 11.10 -4.17 -52.61
N LYS A 196 11.77 -4.62 -53.69
CA LYS A 196 11.25 -5.57 -54.69
C LYS A 196 11.08 -6.96 -54.08
N SER A 197 9.95 -7.58 -54.37
CA SER A 197 9.54 -8.84 -53.75
C SER A 197 10.18 -10.07 -54.39
N SER A 198 11.27 -10.56 -53.82
CA SER A 198 11.46 -12.01 -53.61
C SER A 198 10.94 -12.46 -52.23
N ILE A 199 10.52 -11.52 -51.37
CA ILE A 199 10.23 -11.73 -49.93
C ILE A 199 8.81 -11.26 -49.51
N SER A 200 8.03 -10.58 -50.38
CA SER A 200 6.66 -10.13 -50.03
C SER A 200 5.59 -11.08 -50.56
N THR A 201 5.31 -12.14 -49.81
CA THR A 201 4.22 -13.08 -50.12
C THR A 201 2.85 -12.60 -49.62
N SER A 202 2.82 -11.61 -48.71
CA SER A 202 1.59 -11.15 -48.07
C SER A 202 0.99 -9.89 -48.70
N PHE A 203 -0.35 -9.87 -48.78
CA PHE A 203 -1.14 -8.79 -49.34
C PHE A 203 -2.22 -8.36 -48.34
N PHE A 204 -2.48 -7.05 -48.29
CA PHE A 204 -3.63 -6.56 -47.53
C PHE A 204 -4.93 -7.02 -48.18
N ARG A 205 -5.80 -7.69 -47.44
CA ARG A 205 -7.04 -8.30 -47.96
C ARG A 205 -7.98 -7.28 -48.60
N ILE A 206 -8.01 -6.05 -48.06
CA ILE A 206 -8.95 -5.01 -48.52
C ILE A 206 -8.45 -4.34 -49.81
N CYS A 207 -7.17 -4.00 -49.89
CA CYS A 207 -6.65 -3.17 -50.99
C CYS A 207 -5.66 -3.88 -51.92
N GLY A 208 -5.29 -5.13 -51.63
CA GLY A 208 -4.37 -5.93 -52.45
C GLY A 208 -2.90 -5.48 -52.43
N HIS A 209 -2.55 -4.38 -51.75
CA HIS A 209 -1.18 -3.90 -51.67
C HIS A 209 -0.29 -4.88 -50.90
N THR A 210 0.91 -5.12 -51.44
CA THR A 210 1.90 -6.03 -50.86
C THR A 210 2.64 -5.41 -49.69
N TYR A 211 2.97 -6.23 -48.70
CA TYR A 211 3.79 -5.85 -47.55
C TYR A 211 4.78 -6.97 -47.19
N CYS A 212 5.88 -6.60 -46.53
CA CYS A 212 6.85 -7.53 -45.96
C CYS A 212 6.97 -7.33 -44.44
N ARG A 213 7.88 -8.04 -43.79
CA ARG A 213 8.07 -8.02 -42.32
C ARG A 213 8.28 -6.61 -41.72
N CYS A 214 8.79 -5.65 -42.50
CA CYS A 214 8.93 -4.25 -42.03
C CYS A 214 7.59 -3.56 -41.68
N ALA A 215 6.46 -4.12 -42.14
CA ALA A 215 5.14 -3.63 -41.80
C ALA A 215 4.89 -3.62 -40.29
N ALA A 216 5.38 -4.63 -39.56
CA ALA A 216 5.20 -4.72 -38.12
C ALA A 216 5.85 -3.53 -37.39
N GLN A 217 7.11 -3.23 -37.69
CA GLN A 217 7.82 -2.09 -37.10
C GLN A 217 7.18 -0.74 -37.49
N THR A 218 6.79 -0.59 -38.75
CA THR A 218 6.20 0.67 -39.23
C THR A 218 4.82 0.93 -38.63
N LEU A 219 4.00 -0.12 -38.51
CA LEU A 219 2.66 -0.03 -37.94
C LEU A 219 2.69 0.05 -36.41
N ALA A 220 3.64 -0.61 -35.74
CA ALA A 220 3.82 -0.52 -34.29
C ALA A 220 4.13 0.90 -33.81
N ALA A 221 4.87 1.67 -34.62
CA ALA A 221 5.18 3.07 -34.37
C ALA A 221 4.04 4.03 -34.78
N SER A 222 2.91 3.51 -35.27
CA SER A 222 1.79 4.34 -35.69
C SER A 222 0.99 4.84 -34.48
N HIS A 223 0.69 6.14 -34.47
CA HIS A 223 -0.22 6.76 -33.50
C HIS A 223 -1.61 7.02 -34.09
N THR A 224 -1.89 6.52 -35.30
CA THR A 224 -3.13 6.75 -36.03
C THR A 224 -3.98 5.49 -36.05
N PHE A 225 -5.21 5.58 -35.53
CA PHE A 225 -6.17 4.48 -35.53
C PHE A 225 -7.46 4.91 -36.25
N PRO A 226 -8.12 4.02 -37.02
CA PRO A 226 -7.69 2.66 -37.40
C PRO A 226 -6.42 2.66 -38.25
N LEU A 227 -5.66 1.56 -38.24
CA LEU A 227 -4.45 1.41 -39.04
C LEU A 227 -4.77 1.41 -40.54
N ARG A 228 -3.93 2.06 -41.33
CA ARG A 228 -4.16 2.29 -42.77
C ARG A 228 -2.99 1.87 -43.63
N CYS A 229 -3.29 1.40 -44.83
CA CYS A 229 -2.30 1.14 -45.86
C CYS A 229 -1.59 2.44 -46.25
N LYS A 230 -0.25 2.43 -46.29
CA LYS A 230 0.54 3.64 -46.57
C LYS A 230 0.28 4.23 -47.98
N ALA A 231 0.00 3.39 -48.98
CA ALA A 231 -0.23 3.85 -50.35
C ALA A 231 -1.65 4.39 -50.58
N CYS A 232 -2.67 3.60 -50.25
CA CYS A 232 -4.06 3.91 -50.60
C CYS A 232 -4.92 4.38 -49.43
N GLN A 233 -4.35 4.45 -48.22
CA GLN A 233 -5.04 4.86 -46.99
C GLN A 233 -6.26 4.02 -46.60
N SER A 234 -6.49 2.89 -47.27
CA SER A 234 -7.52 1.92 -46.90
C SER A 234 -7.25 1.35 -45.52
N ASN A 235 -8.31 1.14 -44.72
CA ASN A 235 -8.19 0.48 -43.43
C ASN A 235 -7.58 -0.91 -43.60
N ILE A 236 -6.69 -1.28 -42.69
CA ILE A 236 -6.09 -2.62 -42.65
C ILE A 236 -7.05 -3.55 -41.91
N HIS A 237 -7.30 -4.72 -42.47
CA HIS A 237 -8.20 -5.71 -41.87
C HIS A 237 -7.56 -6.33 -40.62
N ILE A 238 -8.36 -6.64 -39.58
CA ILE A 238 -7.86 -7.17 -38.31
C ILE A 238 -7.06 -8.47 -38.46
N ARG A 239 -7.46 -9.33 -39.41
CA ARG A 239 -6.70 -10.56 -39.75
C ARG A 239 -5.31 -10.27 -40.31
N ASP A 240 -5.14 -9.18 -41.06
CA ASP A 240 -3.85 -8.80 -41.61
C ASP A 240 -2.94 -8.26 -40.50
N ILE A 241 -3.50 -7.55 -39.51
CA ILE A 241 -2.79 -7.14 -38.30
C ILE A 241 -2.30 -8.38 -37.53
N GLN A 242 -3.18 -9.37 -37.31
CA GLN A 242 -2.80 -10.62 -36.63
C GLN A 242 -1.64 -11.35 -37.35
N ILE A 243 -1.67 -11.40 -38.68
CA ILE A 243 -0.60 -12.00 -39.50
C ILE A 243 0.70 -11.19 -39.40
N ILE A 244 0.61 -9.85 -39.47
CA ILE A 244 1.79 -8.98 -39.41
C ILE A 244 2.51 -9.09 -38.06
N PHE A 245 1.76 -9.27 -36.97
CA PHE A 245 2.29 -9.26 -35.61
C PHE A 245 2.46 -10.65 -34.98
N SER A 246 2.18 -11.75 -35.69
CA SER A 246 2.21 -13.11 -35.13
C SER A 246 3.53 -13.47 -34.45
N ASN A 247 4.65 -12.94 -34.96
CA ASN A 247 6.00 -13.20 -34.43
C ASN A 247 6.60 -11.96 -33.71
N HIS A 248 5.77 -10.95 -33.40
CA HIS A 248 6.19 -9.66 -32.85
C HIS A 248 5.29 -9.19 -31.72
N GLU A 249 4.99 -10.08 -30.77
CA GLU A 249 4.09 -9.80 -29.63
C GLU A 249 4.54 -8.59 -28.80
N GLN A 250 5.86 -8.41 -28.64
CA GLN A 250 6.44 -7.24 -27.96
C GLN A 250 6.09 -5.90 -28.63
N LEU A 251 5.85 -5.90 -29.95
CA LEU A 251 5.40 -4.71 -30.70
C LEU A 251 3.87 -4.58 -30.70
N LEU A 252 3.15 -5.70 -30.60
CA LEU A 252 1.70 -5.75 -30.61
C LEU A 252 1.09 -5.17 -29.33
N LEU A 253 1.63 -5.50 -28.16
CA LEU A 253 1.10 -5.05 -26.87
C LEU A 253 1.06 -3.51 -26.74
N PRO A 254 2.14 -2.76 -27.02
CA PRO A 254 2.11 -1.30 -27.02
C PRO A 254 1.12 -0.71 -28.05
N LEU A 255 1.01 -1.35 -29.22
CA LEU A 255 0.09 -0.93 -30.28
C LEU A 255 -1.37 -1.11 -29.84
N LEU A 256 -1.70 -2.24 -29.22
CA LEU A 256 -3.03 -2.49 -28.65
C LEU A 256 -3.36 -1.48 -27.55
N LYS A 257 -2.43 -1.24 -26.61
CA LYS A 257 -2.60 -0.23 -25.55
C LYS A 257 -2.87 1.15 -26.16
N SER A 258 -2.11 1.54 -27.19
CA SER A 258 -2.30 2.82 -27.88
C SER A 258 -3.65 2.89 -28.60
N SER A 259 -4.09 1.80 -29.22
CA SER A 259 -5.39 1.73 -29.91
C SER A 259 -6.57 1.87 -28.94
N ILE A 260 -6.49 1.20 -27.79
CA ILE A 260 -7.50 1.27 -26.73
C ILE A 260 -7.52 2.68 -26.15
N GLN A 261 -6.35 3.26 -25.84
CA GLN A 261 -6.27 4.63 -25.32
C GLN A 261 -6.85 5.64 -26.33
N HIS A 262 -6.58 5.47 -27.63
CA HIS A 262 -7.16 6.32 -28.67
C HIS A 262 -8.68 6.19 -28.72
N TYR A 263 -9.22 4.96 -28.65
CA TYR A 263 -10.67 4.75 -28.61
C TYR A 263 -11.32 5.43 -27.40
N LEU A 264 -10.76 5.23 -26.20
CA LEU A 264 -11.27 5.79 -24.95
C LEU A 264 -11.23 7.33 -24.93
N THR A 265 -10.14 7.92 -25.43
CA THR A 265 -10.00 9.38 -25.50
C THR A 265 -10.90 10.04 -26.55
N THR A 266 -11.19 9.33 -27.64
CA THR A 266 -12.04 9.86 -28.73
C THR A 266 -13.54 9.65 -28.45
N ASN A 267 -13.90 8.70 -27.59
CA ASN A 267 -15.29 8.36 -27.26
C ASN A 267 -15.62 8.47 -25.75
N PRO A 268 -15.29 9.59 -25.08
CA PRO A 268 -15.43 9.70 -23.62
C PRO A 268 -16.88 9.66 -23.13
N GLN A 269 -17.86 9.87 -24.02
CA GLN A 269 -19.28 9.75 -23.69
C GLN A 269 -19.80 8.32 -23.72
N GLN A 270 -19.13 7.41 -24.44
CA GLN A 270 -19.53 6.00 -24.55
C GLN A 270 -18.79 5.12 -23.53
N ASP A 271 -17.57 5.51 -23.16
CA ASP A 271 -16.75 4.80 -22.21
C ASP A 271 -15.92 5.78 -21.38
N ASP A 272 -16.18 5.85 -20.07
CA ASP A 272 -15.52 6.78 -19.15
C ASP A 272 -14.23 6.20 -18.56
N ARG A 273 -13.72 5.07 -19.09
CA ARG A 273 -12.50 4.44 -18.62
C ARG A 273 -11.25 5.06 -19.23
N VAL A 274 -10.15 5.02 -18.47
CA VAL A 274 -8.79 5.39 -18.91
C VAL A 274 -7.78 4.43 -18.30
N PHE A 275 -6.58 4.34 -18.87
CA PHE A 275 -5.50 3.59 -18.23
C PHE A 275 -5.10 4.21 -16.89
N CYS A 276 -4.70 3.33 -15.97
CA CYS A 276 -4.10 3.71 -14.69
C CYS A 276 -2.89 4.64 -14.93
N PRO A 277 -2.77 5.76 -14.18
CA PRO A 277 -1.61 6.66 -14.22
C PRO A 277 -0.27 5.99 -13.90
N ASN A 278 -0.29 4.87 -13.16
CA ASN A 278 0.91 4.10 -12.89
C ASN A 278 1.43 3.49 -14.20
N ALA A 279 2.62 3.90 -14.65
CA ALA A 279 3.23 3.47 -15.90
C ALA A 279 3.44 1.95 -16.00
N GLU A 280 3.66 1.29 -14.86
CA GLU A 280 3.83 -0.17 -14.76
C GLU A 280 2.49 -0.93 -14.70
N CYS A 281 1.37 -0.21 -14.68
CA CYS A 281 0.04 -0.79 -14.61
C CYS A 281 -0.68 -0.71 -15.97
N ASN A 282 -1.39 -1.79 -16.31
CA ASN A 282 -2.27 -1.86 -17.48
C ASN A 282 -3.76 -1.91 -17.10
N GLY A 283 -4.08 -1.61 -15.84
CA GLY A 283 -5.46 -1.54 -15.35
C GLY A 283 -6.23 -0.39 -15.96
N LEU A 284 -7.53 -0.60 -16.20
CA LEU A 284 -8.47 0.45 -16.60
C LEU A 284 -9.24 0.95 -15.38
N ILE A 285 -9.32 2.27 -15.22
CA ILE A 285 -10.01 2.95 -14.12
C ILE A 285 -11.00 3.97 -14.68
N LYS A 286 -12.00 4.38 -13.90
CA LYS A 286 -13.00 5.35 -14.36
C LYS A 286 -12.52 6.79 -14.18
N LEU A 287 -12.56 7.60 -15.23
CA LEU A 287 -12.18 9.00 -15.23
C LEU A 287 -13.03 9.85 -14.26
N ASN A 288 -14.31 9.49 -14.11
CA ASN A 288 -15.27 10.25 -13.30
C ASN A 288 -15.23 9.94 -11.81
N ASN A 289 -14.61 8.83 -11.41
CA ASN A 289 -14.46 8.48 -10.00
C ASN A 289 -13.42 9.36 -9.27
N GLY A 290 -12.69 10.22 -9.99
CA GLY A 290 -11.62 11.02 -9.38
C GLY A 290 -10.56 10.13 -8.75
N TYR A 291 -10.15 10.44 -7.53
CA TYR A 291 -9.15 9.66 -6.80
C TYR A 291 -9.74 8.34 -6.31
N GLN A 292 -9.12 7.23 -6.72
CA GLN A 292 -9.64 5.90 -6.51
C GLN A 292 -8.51 4.87 -6.40
N THR A 293 -8.79 3.72 -5.80
CA THR A 293 -7.85 2.60 -5.80
C THR A 293 -7.92 1.86 -7.13
N CYS A 294 -6.78 1.74 -7.81
CA CYS A 294 -6.67 0.87 -8.98
C CYS A 294 -6.73 -0.60 -8.53
N LEU A 295 -7.76 -1.33 -8.97
CA LEU A 295 -7.94 -2.74 -8.59
C LEU A 295 -6.86 -3.67 -9.18
N THR A 296 -6.10 -3.21 -10.18
CA THR A 296 -5.05 -4.00 -10.80
C THR A 296 -3.72 -3.91 -10.04
N CYS A 297 -3.31 -2.72 -9.61
CA CYS A 297 -2.02 -2.55 -8.91
C CYS A 297 -2.14 -2.20 -7.42
N GLY A 298 -3.37 -2.03 -6.90
CA GLY A 298 -3.64 -1.68 -5.50
C GLY A 298 -3.25 -0.24 -5.11
N GLN A 299 -2.71 0.55 -6.04
CA GLN A 299 -2.28 1.93 -5.78
C GLN A 299 -3.46 2.88 -5.84
N ASN A 300 -3.45 3.92 -5.01
CA ASN A 300 -4.43 4.99 -5.09
C ASN A 300 -4.01 5.98 -6.16
N VAL A 301 -4.89 6.29 -7.10
CA VAL A 301 -4.55 7.06 -8.30
C VAL A 301 -5.68 8.02 -8.67
N CYS A 302 -5.33 9.16 -9.26
CA CYS A 302 -6.31 10.06 -9.88
C CYS A 302 -6.10 10.11 -11.40
N PRO A 303 -7.06 9.68 -12.23
CA PRO A 303 -6.94 9.75 -13.69
C PRO A 303 -6.99 11.19 -14.23
N ARG A 304 -7.49 12.15 -13.46
CA ARG A 304 -7.61 13.55 -13.90
C ARG A 304 -6.32 14.33 -13.74
N CYS A 305 -5.72 14.29 -12.55
CA CYS A 305 -4.46 14.98 -12.27
C CYS A 305 -3.23 14.05 -12.25
N GLN A 306 -3.42 12.77 -12.55
CA GLN A 306 -2.36 11.76 -12.73
C GLN A 306 -1.49 11.51 -11.47
N VAL A 307 -1.95 11.91 -10.29
CA VAL A 307 -1.22 11.65 -9.03
C VAL A 307 -1.38 10.20 -8.58
N ILE A 308 -0.37 9.69 -7.87
CA ILE A 308 -0.29 8.33 -7.34
C ILE A 308 0.04 8.44 -5.85
N ASN A 309 -0.74 7.75 -5.01
CA ASN A 309 -0.62 7.67 -3.55
C ASN A 309 -0.51 9.03 -2.85
N ASP A 310 -1.32 10.00 -3.30
CA ASP A 310 -1.43 11.29 -2.63
C ASP A 310 -2.52 11.20 -1.55
N GLU A 311 -2.12 11.03 -0.29
CA GLU A 311 -3.05 10.95 0.84
C GLU A 311 -3.89 12.22 0.99
N LEU A 312 -3.39 13.38 0.55
CA LEU A 312 -4.15 14.63 0.55
C LEU A 312 -5.31 14.61 -0.46
N HIS A 313 -5.30 13.68 -1.40
CA HIS A 313 -6.35 13.55 -2.41
C HIS A 313 -7.52 12.65 -1.95
N ILE A 314 -7.41 12.01 -0.79
CA ILE A 314 -8.49 11.21 -0.20
C ILE A 314 -9.70 12.12 0.08
N GLU A 315 -10.86 11.78 -0.48
CA GLU A 315 -12.13 12.51 -0.34
C GLU A 315 -12.14 13.96 -0.89
N MET A 316 -11.07 14.40 -1.55
CA MET A 316 -10.96 15.74 -2.13
C MET A 316 -10.96 15.69 -3.67
N THR A 317 -11.53 16.71 -4.30
CA THR A 317 -11.42 16.95 -5.74
C THR A 317 -10.03 17.47 -6.11
N CYS A 318 -9.62 17.32 -7.38
CA CYS A 318 -8.32 17.83 -7.83
C CYS A 318 -8.14 19.33 -7.60
N ALA A 319 -9.21 20.12 -7.69
CA ALA A 319 -9.17 21.56 -7.46
C ALA A 319 -8.92 21.88 -5.98
N GLU A 320 -9.61 21.19 -5.07
CA GLU A 320 -9.42 21.33 -3.63
C GLU A 320 -8.01 20.92 -3.21
N VAL A 321 -7.45 19.84 -3.78
CA VAL A 321 -6.05 19.43 -3.51
C VAL A 321 -5.04 20.49 -3.96
N VAL A 322 -5.29 21.16 -5.10
CA VAL A 322 -4.42 22.25 -5.56
C VAL A 322 -4.46 23.44 -4.60
N GLU A 323 -5.64 23.81 -4.13
CA GLU A 323 -5.78 24.87 -3.12
C GLU A 323 -5.18 24.45 -1.77
N GLU A 324 -5.35 23.20 -1.35
CA GLU A 324 -4.78 22.68 -0.11
C GLU A 324 -3.25 22.62 -0.18
N LYS A 325 -2.68 22.23 -1.32
CA LYS A 325 -1.23 22.34 -1.57
C LYS A 325 -0.73 23.78 -1.57
N LYS A 326 -1.56 24.78 -1.89
CA LYS A 326 -1.21 26.20 -1.71
C LYS A 326 -1.30 26.65 -0.24
N ARG A 327 -2.20 26.06 0.56
CA ARG A 327 -2.35 26.34 2.00
C ARG A 327 -1.30 25.65 2.87
N HIS A 328 -0.81 24.48 2.48
CA HIS A 328 0.17 23.70 3.24
C HIS A 328 1.48 24.50 3.54
N PRO A 329 2.05 25.28 2.61
CA PRO A 329 3.16 26.21 2.90
C PRO A 329 2.81 27.32 3.91
N PHE A 330 1.55 27.77 3.97
CA PHE A 330 1.13 28.75 4.97
C PHE A 330 1.09 28.13 6.36
N LEU A 331 0.43 26.97 6.55
CA LEU A 331 0.34 26.31 7.85
C LEU A 331 1.72 25.95 8.41
N SER A 332 2.63 25.44 7.58
CA SER A 332 4.01 25.15 8.00
C SER A 332 4.74 26.41 8.51
N ARG A 333 4.62 27.54 7.79
CA ARG A 333 5.18 28.83 8.23
C ARG A 333 4.51 29.36 9.49
N LEU A 334 3.19 29.23 9.60
CA LEU A 334 2.41 29.65 10.76
C LEU A 334 2.84 28.89 12.02
N PHE A 335 2.95 27.56 11.96
CA PHE A 335 3.41 26.73 13.07
C PHE A 335 4.85 27.05 13.47
N SER A 336 5.74 27.20 12.49
CA SER A 336 7.14 27.58 12.74
C SER A 336 7.24 28.94 13.45
N ALA A 337 6.52 29.94 12.97
CA ALA A 337 6.49 31.27 13.57
C ALA A 337 5.87 31.26 14.98
N ALA A 338 4.81 30.48 15.20
CA ALA A 338 4.18 30.33 16.51
C ALA A 338 5.12 29.65 17.52
N ARG A 339 5.85 28.61 17.11
CA ARG A 339 6.85 27.93 17.97
C ARG A 339 7.99 28.88 18.33
N LYS A 340 8.46 29.68 17.35
CA LYS A 340 9.46 30.71 17.59
C LYS A 340 8.95 31.75 18.59
N PHE A 341 7.72 32.23 18.44
CA PHE A 341 7.09 33.15 19.37
C PHE A 341 7.07 32.59 20.80
N VAL A 342 6.64 31.34 21.00
CA VAL A 342 6.68 30.69 22.32
C VAL A 342 8.11 30.66 22.85
N LYS A 343 9.08 30.17 22.07
CA LYS A 343 10.47 30.06 22.51
C LYS A 343 11.08 31.41 22.93
N ASP A 344 10.79 32.47 22.20
CA ASP A 344 11.37 33.79 22.44
C ASP A 344 10.68 34.56 23.57
N ASN A 345 9.39 34.30 23.83
CA ASN A 345 8.55 35.14 24.71
C ASN A 345 8.03 34.40 25.95
N TRP A 346 8.29 33.10 26.10
CA TRP A 346 7.86 32.37 27.29
C TRP A 346 8.61 32.85 28.54
N PRO A 347 7.91 33.23 29.61
CA PRO A 347 8.53 33.82 30.79
C PRO A 347 9.37 32.80 31.57
N PHE A 348 10.43 33.28 32.22
CA PHE A 348 11.23 32.52 33.18
C PHE A 348 10.59 32.60 34.58
N ASP A 349 9.35 32.15 34.71
CA ASP A 349 8.59 32.18 35.96
C ASP A 349 8.25 30.75 36.42
N PRO A 350 8.51 30.38 37.70
CA PRO A 350 8.29 29.02 38.21
C PRO A 350 6.85 28.50 38.10
N THR A 351 5.84 29.37 37.99
CA THR A 351 4.42 28.99 37.92
C THR A 351 3.98 28.55 36.52
N VAL A 352 4.71 28.95 35.49
CA VAL A 352 4.46 28.66 34.07
C VAL A 352 5.60 27.87 33.43
N GLN A 353 6.61 27.51 34.21
CA GLN A 353 7.72 26.63 33.84
C GLN A 353 7.61 25.29 34.61
N PRO A 354 8.22 24.21 34.08
CA PRO A 354 8.81 24.09 32.74
C PRO A 354 7.77 24.01 31.62
N ILE A 355 8.13 24.38 30.39
CA ILE A 355 7.39 23.92 29.20
C ILE A 355 7.69 22.42 29.02
N GLY A 356 6.64 21.61 28.94
CA GLY A 356 6.75 20.20 28.63
C GLY A 356 6.67 19.90 27.14
N ARG A 357 5.58 20.35 26.50
CA ARG A 357 5.28 20.04 25.10
C ARG A 357 4.63 21.22 24.38
N ILE A 358 4.90 21.33 23.08
CA ILE A 358 4.23 22.28 22.18
C ILE A 358 3.62 21.48 21.03
N ASP A 359 2.31 21.34 21.04
CA ASP A 359 1.56 20.67 19.98
C ASP A 359 1.03 21.67 18.97
N GLU A 360 0.98 21.24 17.72
CA GLU A 360 0.19 21.92 16.70
C GLU A 360 -1.28 21.60 16.92
N ASN A 361 -2.16 22.57 16.66
CA ASN A 361 -3.59 22.31 16.64
C ASN A 361 -3.87 21.24 15.56
N PRO A 362 -4.26 20.02 15.95
CA PRO A 362 -4.35 18.87 15.04
C PRO A 362 -5.47 19.06 14.01
N TYR A 363 -6.44 19.94 14.30
CA TYR A 363 -7.58 20.22 13.44
C TYR A 363 -7.25 21.18 12.29
N LEU A 364 -6.12 21.89 12.33
CA LEU A 364 -5.76 22.80 11.21
C LEU A 364 -5.31 22.05 9.95
N ARG A 365 -4.96 20.76 10.05
CA ARG A 365 -4.57 19.92 8.90
C ARG A 365 -5.74 19.25 8.17
N LYS A 366 -6.98 19.44 8.64
CA LYS A 366 -8.15 18.65 8.21
C LYS A 366 -9.39 19.52 7.94
N GLU A 367 -9.22 20.73 7.38
CA GLU A 367 -10.30 21.69 7.03
C GLU A 367 -11.40 21.85 8.10
N TYR A 368 -11.04 21.91 9.38
CA TYR A 368 -12.03 22.12 10.44
C TYR A 368 -12.51 23.58 10.53
N LYS A 369 -13.69 23.77 11.13
CA LYS A 369 -14.44 25.05 11.18
C LYS A 369 -13.61 26.24 11.67
N SER A 370 -12.66 26.02 12.58
CA SER A 370 -11.77 27.08 13.07
C SER A 370 -10.94 27.72 11.95
N LEU A 371 -10.34 26.91 11.08
CA LEU A 371 -9.53 27.38 9.95
C LEU A 371 -10.41 28.02 8.88
N SER A 372 -11.52 27.38 8.50
CA SER A 372 -12.45 27.92 7.51
C SER A 372 -12.93 29.32 7.90
N ARG A 373 -13.40 29.52 9.14
CA ARG A 373 -13.84 30.82 9.66
C ARG A 373 -12.73 31.88 9.64
N PHE A 374 -11.50 31.47 9.90
CA PHE A 374 -10.35 32.37 9.86
C PHE A 374 -10.02 32.82 8.43
N TYR A 375 -10.13 31.92 7.44
CA TYR A 375 -9.99 32.27 6.02
C TYR A 375 -11.13 33.18 5.54
N GLU A 376 -12.36 32.95 5.98
CA GLU A 376 -13.47 33.88 5.73
C GLU A 376 -13.18 35.27 6.34
N GLY A 377 -12.63 35.31 7.56
CA GLY A 377 -12.21 36.56 8.19
C GLY A 377 -11.13 37.29 7.39
N ASN A 378 -10.17 36.55 6.82
CA ASN A 378 -9.15 37.10 5.91
C ASN A 378 -9.77 37.73 4.65
N GLN A 379 -10.79 37.09 4.07
CA GLN A 379 -11.52 37.61 2.91
C GLN A 379 -12.32 38.87 3.25
N ILE A 380 -13.01 38.90 4.38
CA ILE A 380 -13.74 40.08 4.87
C ILE A 380 -12.80 41.28 5.07
N LEU A 381 -11.56 41.05 5.47
CA LEU A 381 -10.52 42.08 5.57
C LEU A 381 -9.91 42.49 4.21
N GLY A 382 -10.33 41.86 3.11
CA GLY A 382 -9.84 42.14 1.76
C GLY A 382 -8.43 41.63 1.49
N TYR A 383 -7.94 40.66 2.27
CA TYR A 383 -6.60 40.10 2.10
C TYR A 383 -6.59 38.92 1.13
N SER A 384 -5.46 38.72 0.44
CA SER A 384 -5.24 37.57 -0.43
C SER A 384 -5.22 36.27 0.36
N SER A 385 -5.65 35.16 -0.26
CA SER A 385 -5.53 33.81 0.30
C SER A 385 -4.34 33.07 -0.33
N PRO A 386 -3.51 32.35 0.45
CA PRO A 386 -3.56 32.22 1.91
C PRO A 386 -3.11 33.50 2.66
N PRO A 387 -3.51 33.69 3.93
CA PRO A 387 -3.17 34.87 4.72
C PRO A 387 -1.66 35.12 4.83
N ASP A 388 -1.26 36.39 4.87
CA ASP A 388 0.12 36.79 5.16
C ASP A 388 0.33 36.93 6.68
N LEU A 389 1.34 36.25 7.22
CA LEU A 389 1.69 36.30 8.65
C LEU A 389 2.01 37.73 9.12
N ALA A 390 2.52 38.60 8.24
CA ALA A 390 2.77 40.00 8.56
C ALA A 390 1.50 40.78 8.91
N LYS A 391 0.32 40.29 8.51
CA LYS A 391 -0.98 40.90 8.83
C LYS A 391 -1.48 40.56 10.23
N GLY A 392 -0.81 39.68 10.97
CA GLY A 392 -1.23 39.31 12.32
C GLY A 392 -0.09 39.09 13.30
N PHE A 393 -0.45 38.71 14.52
CA PHE A 393 0.48 38.48 15.62
C PHE A 393 0.00 37.32 16.49
N PHE A 394 0.90 36.79 17.31
CA PHE A 394 0.59 35.73 18.26
C PHE A 394 0.30 36.31 19.64
N ALA A 395 -0.63 35.68 20.36
CA ALA A 395 -0.93 35.99 21.75
C ALA A 395 -1.36 34.74 22.52
N TYR A 396 -1.38 34.86 23.85
CA TYR A 396 -1.65 33.75 24.75
C TYR A 396 -3.13 33.68 25.12
N HIS A 397 -3.74 32.52 25.06
CA HIS A 397 -5.12 32.33 25.51
C HIS A 397 -5.20 31.23 26.57
N GLY A 398 -5.66 31.61 27.75
CA GLY A 398 -5.88 30.69 28.86
C GLY A 398 -7.31 30.18 28.86
N SER A 399 -7.48 28.86 28.92
CA SER A 399 -8.79 28.20 28.91
C SER A 399 -8.76 26.97 29.82
N PRO A 400 -9.90 26.57 30.40
CA PRO A 400 -10.07 25.25 31.01
C PRO A 400 -9.71 24.13 30.04
N LEU A 401 -9.15 23.03 30.56
CA LEU A 401 -8.65 21.89 29.78
C LEU A 401 -9.72 21.26 28.87
N ASP A 402 -10.94 21.12 29.38
CA ASP A 402 -12.11 20.55 28.69
C ASP A 402 -12.58 21.41 27.50
N ALA A 403 -12.28 22.71 27.51
CA ALA A 403 -12.65 23.63 26.43
C ALA A 403 -11.62 23.68 25.29
N ILE A 404 -10.38 23.24 25.51
CA ILE A 404 -9.29 23.36 24.52
C ILE A 404 -9.64 22.64 23.22
N ASP A 405 -10.12 21.39 23.30
CA ASP A 405 -10.43 20.60 22.12
C ASP A 405 -11.52 21.26 21.25
N SER A 406 -12.61 21.70 21.88
CA SER A 406 -13.70 22.43 21.22
C SER A 406 -13.21 23.72 20.58
N ILE A 407 -12.34 24.49 21.24
CA ILE A 407 -11.77 25.73 20.70
C ILE A 407 -10.89 25.41 19.50
N CYS A 408 -10.00 24.42 19.59
CA CYS A 408 -9.13 24.02 18.50
C CYS A 408 -9.90 23.56 17.25
N GLN A 409 -10.99 22.82 17.45
CA GLN A 409 -11.84 22.30 16.38
C GLN A 409 -12.72 23.39 15.74
N THR A 410 -13.36 24.23 16.55
CA THR A 410 -14.42 25.14 16.06
C THR A 410 -14.05 26.62 16.08
N GLY A 411 -13.00 27.00 16.81
CA GLY A 411 -12.58 28.38 17.02
C GLY A 411 -13.12 28.94 18.33
N PHE A 412 -12.88 30.24 18.55
CA PHE A 412 -13.36 30.94 19.74
C PHE A 412 -14.81 31.37 19.56
N ASP A 413 -15.74 30.73 20.27
CA ASP A 413 -17.19 30.96 20.18
C ASP A 413 -17.59 32.30 20.86
N PRO A 414 -18.00 33.33 20.09
CA PRO A 414 -18.34 34.64 20.64
C PRO A 414 -19.59 34.61 21.52
N LYS A 415 -20.45 33.59 21.41
CA LYS A 415 -21.68 33.48 22.21
C LYS A 415 -21.39 33.16 23.68
N ARG A 416 -20.22 32.60 23.98
CA ARG A 416 -19.81 32.24 25.35
C ARG A 416 -19.28 33.43 26.15
N ARG A 417 -19.18 34.62 25.54
CA ARG A 417 -18.50 35.80 26.08
C ARG A 417 -19.39 37.04 25.96
N SER A 418 -20.37 37.16 26.85
CA SER A 418 -21.19 38.37 27.04
C SER A 418 -20.93 38.98 28.43
N GLY A 419 -20.90 40.32 28.52
CA GLY A 419 -20.76 41.05 29.79
C GLY A 419 -19.34 41.18 30.38
N GLN A 420 -18.29 41.13 29.56
CA GLN A 420 -16.91 41.24 30.04
C GLN A 420 -16.46 42.70 30.27
N VAL A 421 -15.55 42.88 31.24
CA VAL A 421 -15.14 44.18 31.80
C VAL A 421 -14.58 45.16 30.78
N TYR A 422 -13.91 44.67 29.73
CA TYR A 422 -13.20 45.51 28.76
C TYR A 422 -13.86 45.57 27.37
N GLY A 423 -15.10 45.09 27.26
CA GLY A 423 -15.86 45.07 26.01
C GLY A 423 -16.24 43.66 25.58
N ARG A 424 -16.99 43.59 24.48
CA ARG A 424 -17.37 42.33 23.83
C ARG A 424 -16.18 41.74 23.09
N GLY A 425 -15.96 40.43 23.22
CA GLY A 425 -14.98 39.69 22.41
C GLY A 425 -14.21 38.64 23.20
N GLU A 426 -13.31 37.92 22.53
CA GLU A 426 -12.44 36.93 23.16
C GLU A 426 -11.12 37.58 23.63
N TYR A 427 -10.63 37.15 24.81
CA TYR A 427 -9.51 37.79 25.49
C TYR A 427 -8.21 36.98 25.31
N PHE A 428 -7.13 37.66 24.97
CA PHE A 428 -5.80 37.08 24.83
C PHE A 428 -4.80 37.87 25.68
N GLY A 429 -4.09 37.22 26.59
CA GLY A 429 -3.06 37.86 27.40
C GLY A 429 -1.87 38.33 26.56
N VAL A 430 -1.32 39.49 26.91
CA VAL A 430 -0.06 39.99 26.30
C VAL A 430 1.16 39.17 26.75
N THR A 431 1.06 38.47 27.89
CA THR A 431 2.06 37.51 28.38
C THR A 431 1.39 36.20 28.81
N ALA A 432 2.19 35.13 28.88
CA ALA A 432 1.70 33.83 29.37
C ALA A 432 1.19 33.90 30.81
N LEU A 433 1.81 34.72 31.68
CA LEU A 433 1.39 34.88 33.08
C LEU A 433 -0.04 35.38 33.23
N ILE A 434 -0.45 36.31 32.37
CA ILE A 434 -1.82 36.85 32.39
C ILE A 434 -2.83 35.77 32.02
N SER A 435 -2.49 34.94 31.04
CA SER A 435 -3.34 33.84 30.60
C SER A 435 -3.34 32.65 31.56
N HIS A 436 -2.26 32.43 32.31
CA HIS A 436 -2.12 31.32 33.26
C HIS A 436 -3.27 31.24 34.28
N ALA A 437 -3.68 32.39 34.84
CA ALA A 437 -4.76 32.44 35.84
C ALA A 437 -6.10 31.87 35.32
N TYR A 438 -6.29 31.85 34.00
CA TYR A 438 -7.48 31.32 33.36
C TYR A 438 -7.35 29.84 32.98
N CYS A 439 -6.13 29.30 32.91
CA CYS A 439 -5.87 27.87 32.70
C CYS A 439 -6.21 27.01 33.94
N GLN A 440 -6.24 27.63 35.13
CA GLN A 440 -6.48 26.93 36.40
C GLN A 440 -7.97 26.74 36.75
N LYS A 441 -8.88 27.40 36.03
CA LYS A 441 -10.32 27.30 36.29
C LYS A 441 -10.86 26.04 35.60
N GLY A 442 -11.49 25.12 36.34
CA GLY A 442 -12.18 23.95 35.76
C GLY A 442 -11.63 22.57 36.11
N GLY A 443 -10.70 22.47 37.07
CA GLY A 443 -10.13 21.18 37.49
C GLY A 443 -8.84 20.87 36.73
N SER A 444 -7.74 21.49 37.15
CA SER A 444 -6.40 21.13 36.70
C SER A 444 -6.12 19.67 37.06
N GLN A 445 -5.67 18.86 36.09
CA GLN A 445 -4.95 17.63 36.43
C GLN A 445 -3.73 18.02 37.27
N ALA A 446 -3.46 17.29 38.35
CA ALA A 446 -2.43 17.66 39.31
C ALA A 446 -1.05 17.80 38.63
N GLY A 447 -0.53 19.04 38.59
CA GLY A 447 0.86 19.33 38.21
C GLY A 447 1.13 19.78 36.77
N PHE A 448 0.12 19.96 35.90
CA PHE A 448 0.33 20.64 34.61
C PHE A 448 -0.88 21.47 34.15
N SER A 449 -0.64 22.35 33.19
CA SER A 449 -1.65 23.22 32.58
C SER A 449 -1.41 23.31 31.08
N GLN A 450 -2.46 23.70 30.34
CA GLN A 450 -2.39 23.89 28.91
C GLN A 450 -2.84 25.30 28.53
N MET A 451 -2.18 25.87 27.52
CA MET A 451 -2.46 27.21 27.02
C MET A 451 -2.46 27.21 25.51
N ILE A 452 -3.40 27.95 24.92
CA ILE A 452 -3.51 28.07 23.47
C ILE A 452 -2.69 29.27 23.00
N ILE A 453 -1.93 29.11 21.93
CA ILE A 453 -1.34 30.22 21.18
C ILE A 453 -2.26 30.55 20.02
N GLY A 454 -2.85 31.74 20.07
CA GLY A 454 -3.72 32.25 19.02
C GLY A 454 -2.94 33.12 18.04
N PHE A 455 -3.21 33.00 16.75
CA PHE A 455 -2.83 34.00 15.75
C PHE A 455 -4.02 34.95 15.53
N ILE A 456 -3.76 36.26 15.55
CA ILE A 456 -4.79 37.31 15.53
C ILE A 456 -4.46 38.31 14.42
N PHE A 457 -5.44 38.65 13.59
CA PHE A 457 -5.28 39.70 12.58
C PHE A 457 -5.17 41.10 13.21
N ARG A 458 -4.30 41.94 12.66
CA ARG A 458 -4.32 43.39 12.92
C ARG A 458 -5.47 44.01 12.13
N CYS A 459 -6.57 44.30 12.83
CA CYS A 459 -7.77 44.90 12.25
C CYS A 459 -8.52 45.73 13.31
N THR A 460 -9.53 46.48 12.87
CA THR A 460 -10.33 47.37 13.73
C THR A 460 -11.15 46.63 14.79
N GLN A 461 -11.32 45.31 14.64
CA GLN A 461 -12.06 44.44 15.53
C GLN A 461 -11.19 43.92 16.68
N VAL A 462 -9.92 44.32 16.74
CA VAL A 462 -9.00 44.00 17.82
C VAL A 462 -8.69 45.26 18.61
N THR A 463 -8.97 45.21 19.91
CA THR A 463 -8.62 46.30 20.83
C THR A 463 -7.52 45.85 21.78
N THR A 464 -6.56 46.72 22.03
CA THR A 464 -5.47 46.47 22.98
C THR A 464 -5.75 47.19 24.29
N LYS A 465 -5.61 46.48 25.40
CA LYS A 465 -5.51 47.05 26.75
C LYS A 465 -4.06 46.96 27.18
N GLU A 466 -3.43 48.12 27.35
CA GLU A 466 -2.00 48.24 27.65
C GLU A 466 -1.59 47.30 28.78
N ASN A 467 -0.51 46.55 28.54
CA ASN A 467 0.10 45.60 29.47
C ASN A 467 -0.82 44.48 29.99
N PHE A 468 -2.03 44.31 29.44
CA PHE A 468 -2.98 43.34 29.93
C PHE A 468 -3.43 42.34 28.85
N CYS A 469 -4.29 42.76 27.92
CA CYS A 469 -4.86 41.83 26.96
C CYS A 469 -5.20 42.47 25.62
N TYR A 470 -5.36 41.62 24.62
CA TYR A 470 -6.04 41.91 23.38
C TYR A 470 -7.47 41.37 23.47
N VAL A 471 -8.44 42.13 22.97
CA VAL A 471 -9.85 41.72 22.87
C VAL A 471 -10.21 41.65 21.40
N VAL A 472 -10.63 40.47 20.94
CA VAL A 472 -10.99 40.19 19.55
C VAL A 472 -12.50 40.08 19.43
N ASP A 473 -13.14 41.04 18.77
CA ASP A 473 -14.58 41.09 18.57
C ASP A 473 -15.00 40.35 17.28
N ASN A 474 -15.16 39.03 17.40
CA ASN A 474 -15.71 38.19 16.32
C ASN A 474 -17.23 38.43 16.16
N PRO A 475 -17.79 38.25 14.95
CA PRO A 475 -19.23 38.44 14.71
C PRO A 475 -20.08 37.46 15.54
N ALA A 476 -21.21 37.93 16.08
CA ALA A 476 -22.05 37.14 16.99
C ALA A 476 -22.71 35.91 16.32
N ASP A 477 -22.89 35.95 14.99
CA ASP A 477 -23.36 34.81 14.19
C ASP A 477 -22.27 33.74 13.97
N TRP A 478 -21.01 34.08 14.26
CA TRP A 478 -19.84 33.22 14.17
C TRP A 478 -19.61 32.64 12.77
N THR A 479 -19.96 33.42 11.76
CA THR A 479 -19.76 33.10 10.34
C THR A 479 -18.29 33.16 9.94
N TYR A 480 -17.52 34.09 10.51
CA TYR A 480 -16.07 34.21 10.35
C TYR A 480 -15.38 34.55 11.68
N ALA A 481 -14.06 34.51 11.71
CA ALA A 481 -13.25 34.82 12.88
C ALA A 481 -11.96 35.56 12.51
N PHE A 482 -11.51 36.46 13.39
CA PHE A 482 -10.26 37.22 13.21
C PHE A 482 -9.07 36.61 13.98
N ASN A 483 -9.31 35.47 14.62
CA ASN A 483 -8.33 34.73 15.40
C ASN A 483 -8.38 33.23 15.11
N LEU A 484 -7.23 32.57 15.24
CA LEU A 484 -7.07 31.15 14.97
C LEU A 484 -6.28 30.50 16.11
N PRO A 485 -6.78 29.43 16.75
CA PRO A 485 -5.97 28.63 17.68
C PRO A 485 -4.92 27.83 16.91
N VAL A 486 -3.64 28.08 17.16
CA VAL A 486 -2.51 27.54 16.38
C VAL A 486 -1.76 26.44 17.12
N LEU A 487 -1.30 26.72 18.34
CA LEU A 487 -0.54 25.76 19.15
C LEU A 487 -1.20 25.53 20.50
N ILE A 488 -0.90 24.38 21.10
CA ILE A 488 -1.23 24.05 22.49
C ILE A 488 0.10 23.86 23.23
N VAL A 489 0.37 24.69 24.23
CA VAL A 489 1.55 24.62 25.08
C VAL A 489 1.16 23.95 26.38
N THR A 490 1.76 22.79 26.67
CA THR A 490 1.63 22.07 27.94
C THR A 490 2.81 22.43 28.84
N TYR A 491 2.55 22.89 30.07
CA TYR A 491 3.58 23.41 30.98
C TYR A 491 3.23 23.16 32.46
N GLY A 492 4.23 23.24 33.35
CA GLY A 492 4.11 22.92 34.79
C GLY A 492 5.01 21.76 35.24
N GLN A 493 5.09 21.50 36.55
CA GLN A 493 6.03 20.54 37.16
C GLN A 493 5.96 19.12 36.59
N ASN A 494 4.77 18.66 36.18
CA ASN A 494 4.57 17.34 35.56
C ASN A 494 4.41 17.40 34.02
N ALA A 495 4.67 18.55 33.41
CA ALA A 495 4.45 18.74 31.97
C ALA A 495 5.48 18.03 31.10
N GLN A 496 6.71 17.81 31.59
CA GLN A 496 7.76 17.12 30.82
C GLN A 496 7.40 15.67 30.48
N ASP A 497 6.51 15.04 31.26
CA ASP A 497 6.15 13.64 31.08
C ASP A 497 4.65 13.47 30.69
N ASN A 498 3.93 14.53 30.27
CA ASN A 498 2.48 14.51 29.97
C ASN A 498 1.57 13.96 31.11
N GLY A 499 2.01 14.01 32.37
CA GLY A 499 1.36 13.29 33.46
C GLY A 499 1.36 11.76 33.30
N GLN A 500 2.13 11.23 32.37
CA GLN A 500 2.43 9.82 32.18
C GLN A 500 3.68 9.49 33.00
N PHE A 501 3.57 8.50 33.88
CA PHE A 501 4.75 7.95 34.54
C PHE A 501 5.47 7.05 33.54
N GLU A 502 6.70 7.39 33.19
CA GLU A 502 7.58 6.49 32.45
C GLU A 502 8.15 5.45 33.42
N PRO A 503 8.09 4.15 33.09
CA PRO A 503 8.70 3.12 33.91
C PRO A 503 10.22 3.25 33.87
N TYR A 504 10.90 3.01 34.99
CA TYR A 504 12.32 2.68 34.93
C TYR A 504 12.49 1.32 34.25
N ASN A 505 13.69 1.06 33.72
CA ASN A 505 14.03 -0.29 33.27
C ASN A 505 14.02 -1.29 34.44
N ASP A 506 13.98 -2.59 34.11
CA ASP A 506 13.80 -3.66 35.09
C ASP A 506 14.92 -3.70 36.14
N ILE A 507 16.18 -3.48 35.72
CA ILE A 507 17.35 -3.44 36.62
C ILE A 507 17.20 -2.33 37.66
N MET A 508 16.72 -1.16 37.23
CA MET A 508 16.53 -0.02 38.10
C MET A 508 15.32 -0.17 39.00
N ASN A 509 14.22 -0.75 38.50
CA ASN A 509 13.08 -1.10 39.36
C ASN A 509 13.51 -2.07 40.46
N GLU A 510 14.28 -3.11 40.14
CA GLU A 510 14.77 -4.08 41.13
C GLU A 510 15.66 -3.40 42.19
N LEU A 511 16.58 -2.53 41.75
CA LEU A 511 17.43 -1.77 42.66
C LEU A 511 16.61 -0.84 43.57
N LEU A 512 15.70 -0.05 43.00
CA LEU A 512 14.87 0.89 43.74
C LEU A 512 13.94 0.16 44.71
N GLU A 513 13.40 -0.98 44.32
CA GLU A 513 12.55 -1.80 45.19
C GLU A 513 13.32 -2.34 46.38
N LYS A 514 14.51 -2.91 46.17
CA LYS A 514 15.37 -3.40 47.25
C LYS A 514 15.73 -2.30 48.25
N ILE A 515 16.01 -1.10 47.75
CA ILE A 515 16.31 0.05 48.61
C ILE A 515 15.06 0.53 49.34
N TYR A 516 13.92 0.61 48.65
CA TYR A 516 12.64 0.99 49.23
C TYR A 516 12.23 0.05 50.37
N GLU A 517 12.37 -1.27 50.20
CA GLU A 517 12.14 -2.26 51.26
C GLU A 517 13.08 -2.06 52.44
N HIS A 518 14.36 -1.79 52.18
CA HIS A 518 15.32 -1.51 53.24
C HIS A 518 14.98 -0.22 54.02
N TRP A 519 14.56 0.84 53.34
CA TRP A 519 14.04 2.05 53.98
C TRP A 519 12.79 1.75 54.81
N LYS A 520 11.81 1.04 54.23
CA LYS A 520 10.50 0.86 54.84
C LYS A 520 10.49 -0.12 56.01
N LEU A 521 11.34 -1.14 55.98
CA LEU A 521 11.35 -2.25 56.94
C LEU A 521 12.58 -2.28 57.87
N HIS A 522 13.69 -1.65 57.48
CA HIS A 522 14.99 -1.78 58.15
C HIS A 522 15.65 -0.44 58.50
N ASP A 523 14.88 0.65 58.59
CA ASP A 523 15.38 2.01 58.93
C ASP A 523 16.51 2.50 57.99
N GLY A 524 16.48 2.08 56.72
CA GLY A 524 17.37 2.61 55.69
C GLY A 524 17.15 4.11 55.41
N PRO A 525 18.01 4.76 54.62
CA PRO A 525 17.82 6.17 54.24
C PRO A 525 16.62 6.34 53.30
N SER A 526 15.83 7.40 53.53
CA SER A 526 14.68 7.75 52.69
C SER A 526 15.09 8.47 51.39
N GLU A 527 16.32 8.98 51.34
CA GLU A 527 16.92 9.61 50.18
C GLU A 527 18.12 8.78 49.71
N ILE A 528 18.18 8.48 48.42
CA ILE A 528 19.33 7.84 47.78
C ILE A 528 19.75 8.60 46.53
N GLU A 529 21.00 8.37 46.10
CA GLU A 529 21.43 8.73 44.77
C GLU A 529 21.50 7.48 43.89
N THR A 530 20.89 7.53 42.72
CA THR A 530 20.92 6.43 41.75
C THR A 530 22.30 6.31 41.12
N PRO A 531 22.67 5.11 40.62
CA PRO A 531 23.70 4.98 39.60
C PRO A 531 23.40 5.86 38.37
N LEU A 532 24.38 5.99 37.46
CA LEU A 532 24.19 6.72 36.21
C LEU A 532 23.00 6.13 35.43
N LEU A 533 21.98 6.95 35.27
CA LEU A 533 20.77 6.67 34.51
C LEU A 533 20.81 7.45 33.21
N THR A 534 20.74 6.74 32.10
CA THR A 534 20.55 7.37 30.79
C THR A 534 19.11 7.87 30.68
N ARG A 535 18.96 9.18 30.46
CA ARG A 535 17.66 9.81 30.26
C ARG A 535 17.04 9.36 28.94
N TYR A 536 15.77 9.01 28.99
CA TYR A 536 15.00 8.63 27.82
C TYR A 536 14.68 9.77 26.86
N LEU A 537 14.70 11.01 27.35
CA LEU A 537 14.39 12.19 26.55
C LEU A 537 15.52 12.56 25.57
N ASP A 538 16.78 12.32 25.94
CA ASP A 538 17.95 12.85 25.21
C ASP A 538 19.24 12.03 25.36
N ASP A 539 19.14 10.79 25.82
CA ASP A 539 20.24 9.83 25.94
C ASP A 539 21.45 10.29 26.79
N LEU A 540 21.26 11.30 27.63
CA LEU A 540 22.32 11.74 28.54
C LEU A 540 22.32 10.90 29.82
N SER A 541 23.47 10.32 30.16
CA SER A 541 23.66 9.69 31.46
C SER A 541 23.79 10.74 32.57
N GLN A 542 22.99 10.60 33.62
CA GLN A 542 23.07 11.44 34.82
C GLN A 542 22.62 10.67 36.06
N THR A 543 23.04 11.13 37.24
CA THR A 543 22.53 10.59 38.50
C THR A 543 21.27 11.33 38.93
N TYR A 544 20.49 10.69 39.78
CA TYR A 544 19.30 11.28 40.34
C TYR A 544 19.23 11.02 41.84
N LYS A 545 18.70 11.99 42.58
CA LYS A 545 18.32 11.80 43.97
C LYS A 545 16.87 11.32 44.03
N ILE A 546 16.63 10.16 44.62
CA ILE A 546 15.29 9.63 44.86
C ILE A 546 14.96 9.85 46.32
N ASP A 547 13.84 10.53 46.58
CA ASP A 547 13.27 10.73 47.91
C ASP A 547 11.97 9.90 47.99
N PHE A 548 12.05 8.76 48.67
CA PHE A 548 10.93 7.82 48.85
C PHE A 548 9.85 8.36 49.79
N GLN A 549 10.20 9.30 50.68
CA GLN A 549 9.22 9.90 51.59
C GLN A 549 8.34 10.90 50.85
N LYS A 550 8.95 11.70 49.96
CA LYS A 550 8.23 12.68 49.13
C LYS A 550 7.69 12.09 47.82
N ASN A 551 8.07 10.87 47.47
CA ASN A 551 7.83 10.27 46.15
C ASN A 551 8.31 11.19 45.02
N THR A 552 9.57 11.63 45.12
CA THR A 552 10.16 12.49 44.08
C THR A 552 11.53 12.03 43.62
N GLN A 553 11.86 12.35 42.37
CA GLN A 553 13.17 12.20 41.76
C GLN A 553 13.73 13.58 41.41
N THR A 554 14.96 13.89 41.81
CA THR A 554 15.63 15.16 41.49
C THR A 554 16.88 14.90 40.68
N SER A 555 16.99 15.52 39.50
CA SER A 555 18.21 15.46 38.68
C SER A 555 19.37 16.16 39.41
N THR A 556 20.49 15.46 39.61
CA THR A 556 21.67 16.06 40.26
C THR A 556 22.33 17.15 39.41
N LYS A 557 22.17 17.07 38.08
CA LYS A 557 22.73 18.03 37.12
C LYS A 557 21.90 19.31 36.97
N THR A 558 20.58 19.18 36.95
CA THR A 558 19.67 20.30 36.62
C THR A 558 18.85 20.78 37.80
N SER A 559 18.90 20.08 38.94
CA SER A 559 18.01 20.27 40.09
C SER A 559 16.51 20.15 39.76
N CYS A 560 16.17 19.64 38.58
CA CYS A 560 14.78 19.42 38.17
C CYS A 560 14.20 18.28 38.99
N GLN A 561 13.07 18.53 39.66
CA GLN A 561 12.33 17.56 40.46
C GLN A 561 11.15 17.01 39.66
N ARG A 562 10.84 15.73 39.86
CA ARG A 562 9.77 14.96 39.22
C ARG A 562 9.05 14.12 40.27
N ALA A 563 7.77 13.85 40.09
CA ALA A 563 7.07 12.86 40.89
C ALA A 563 7.45 11.44 40.45
N ILE A 564 7.53 10.51 41.40
CA ILE A 564 7.65 9.07 41.12
C ILE A 564 6.47 8.33 41.73
N ASP A 565 6.13 7.17 41.17
CA ASP A 565 5.00 6.37 41.63
C ASP A 565 5.39 4.89 41.61
N ARG A 566 4.97 4.15 42.64
CA ARG A 566 5.25 2.72 42.80
C ARG A 566 3.96 1.95 42.56
N ARG A 567 3.93 1.18 41.47
CA ARG A 567 2.75 0.39 41.05
C ARG A 567 3.06 -1.09 40.98
N LEU A 568 2.09 -1.91 41.39
CA LEU A 568 2.12 -3.34 41.11
C LEU A 568 1.82 -3.57 39.63
N VAL A 569 2.75 -4.21 38.92
CA VAL A 569 2.51 -4.70 37.56
C VAL A 569 1.72 -6.00 37.66
N ARG A 570 0.61 -6.11 36.92
CA ARG A 570 -0.13 -7.38 36.84
C ARG A 570 0.76 -8.44 36.18
N GLU A 571 1.02 -9.53 36.89
CA GLU A 571 1.69 -10.69 36.31
C GLU A 571 0.85 -11.28 35.18
N LEU A 572 1.51 -11.62 34.07
CA LEU A 572 0.85 -12.35 32.98
C LEU A 572 0.54 -13.78 33.45
N PRO A 573 -0.66 -14.30 33.17
CA PRO A 573 -1.11 -15.60 33.67
C PRO A 573 -0.30 -16.80 33.17
N ASN A 574 0.66 -16.61 32.25
CA ASN A 574 1.40 -17.70 31.60
C ASN A 574 2.92 -17.69 31.80
N ASN A 575 3.50 -16.72 32.52
CA ASN A 575 4.94 -16.70 32.84
C ASN A 575 5.89 -16.91 31.63
N ARG A 576 5.52 -16.34 30.48
CA ARG A 576 6.29 -16.47 29.22
C ARG A 576 7.06 -15.19 28.93
N ASN A 577 8.33 -15.35 28.61
CA ASN A 577 9.24 -14.24 28.36
C ASN A 577 9.41 -14.04 26.86
N TRP A 578 9.61 -12.80 26.44
CA TRP A 578 9.88 -12.45 25.05
C TRP A 578 11.32 -11.99 24.89
N PHE A 579 11.95 -12.43 23.81
CA PHE A 579 13.34 -12.10 23.50
C PHE A 579 13.48 -11.61 22.08
N TYR A 580 14.51 -10.81 21.83
CA TYR A 580 15.00 -10.44 20.52
C TYR A 580 16.48 -10.75 20.39
N CYS A 581 16.93 -11.00 19.16
CA CYS A 581 18.33 -11.21 18.83
C CYS A 581 18.98 -9.85 18.57
N ASN A 582 19.98 -9.46 19.37
CA ASN A 582 20.66 -8.17 19.24
C ASN A 582 21.75 -8.19 18.14
N GLU A 583 22.46 -7.07 17.93
CA GLU A 583 23.52 -6.98 16.92
C GLU A 583 24.73 -7.90 17.15
N TYR A 584 24.82 -8.54 18.32
CA TYR A 584 25.88 -9.49 18.66
C TYR A 584 25.42 -10.95 18.55
N ASP A 585 24.29 -11.22 17.88
CA ASP A 585 23.66 -12.54 17.78
C ASP A 585 23.31 -13.19 19.14
N THR A 586 23.14 -12.37 20.18
CA THR A 586 22.73 -12.84 21.51
C THR A 586 21.26 -12.52 21.76
N TRP A 587 20.58 -13.43 22.46
CA TRP A 587 19.18 -13.24 22.84
C TRP A 587 19.08 -12.32 24.04
N ALA A 588 18.53 -11.13 23.83
CA ALA A 588 18.21 -10.17 24.87
C ALA A 588 16.71 -10.25 25.19
N ARG A 589 16.37 -10.20 26.47
CA ARG A 589 14.98 -10.16 26.92
C ARG A 589 14.41 -8.76 26.69
N TYR A 590 13.13 -8.67 26.32
CA TYR A 590 12.44 -7.39 26.34
C TYR A 590 12.17 -6.95 27.78
N GLU A 591 12.07 -5.64 28.02
CA GLU A 591 11.64 -5.11 29.31
C GLU A 591 10.21 -5.59 29.65
N GLN A 592 9.94 -5.88 30.93
CA GLN A 592 8.69 -6.50 31.37
C GLN A 592 7.43 -5.75 30.90
N MET A 593 7.46 -4.41 30.87
CA MET A 593 6.34 -3.59 30.39
C MET A 593 6.09 -3.73 28.89
N VAL A 594 7.14 -3.92 28.11
CA VAL A 594 7.06 -4.18 26.66
C VAL A 594 6.60 -5.62 26.42
N GLU A 595 7.13 -6.59 27.18
CA GLU A 595 6.69 -7.99 27.13
C GLU A 595 5.19 -8.11 27.32
N ASN A 596 4.62 -7.39 28.30
CA ASN A 596 3.18 -7.36 28.54
C ASN A 596 2.36 -6.91 27.32
N LYS A 597 2.84 -5.89 26.59
CA LYS A 597 2.19 -5.40 25.38
C LYS A 597 2.33 -6.40 24.23
N ILE A 598 3.52 -6.96 24.03
CA ILE A 598 3.79 -7.98 23.00
C ILE A 598 2.92 -9.22 23.25
N GLU A 599 2.86 -9.71 24.48
CA GLU A 599 2.07 -10.88 24.83
C GLU A 599 0.57 -10.64 24.64
N GLN A 600 0.04 -9.48 25.05
CA GLN A 600 -1.37 -9.15 24.82
C GLN A 600 -1.70 -9.11 23.32
N ALA A 601 -0.86 -8.46 22.52
CA ALA A 601 -1.03 -8.41 21.07
C ALA A 601 -0.94 -9.81 20.44
N PHE A 602 0.00 -10.65 20.90
CA PHE A 602 0.15 -12.03 20.45
C PHE A 602 -1.06 -12.90 20.80
N GLN A 603 -1.64 -12.75 21.99
CA GLN A 603 -2.83 -13.49 22.38
C GLN A 603 -4.06 -13.07 21.56
N LEU A 604 -4.20 -11.77 21.28
CA LEU A 604 -5.24 -11.28 20.36
C LEU A 604 -5.07 -11.86 18.97
N TYR A 605 -3.85 -11.83 18.42
CA TYR A 605 -3.49 -12.46 17.16
C TYR A 605 -3.83 -13.96 17.14
N ARG A 606 -3.39 -14.73 18.13
CA ARG A 606 -3.67 -16.18 18.25
C ARG A 606 -5.17 -16.49 18.32
N SER A 607 -5.97 -15.61 18.91
CA SER A 607 -7.43 -15.76 18.97
C SER A 607 -8.15 -15.33 17.70
N GLY A 608 -7.43 -14.88 16.67
CA GLY A 608 -7.99 -14.36 15.41
C GLY A 608 -8.62 -12.97 15.52
N ARG A 609 -8.43 -12.28 16.67
CA ARG A 609 -9.00 -10.95 16.97
C ARG A 609 -8.01 -9.81 16.78
N GLY A 610 -6.74 -10.11 16.53
CA GLY A 610 -5.65 -9.14 16.39
C GLY A 610 -4.85 -9.33 15.11
N SER A 611 -4.11 -8.29 14.72
CA SER A 611 -3.20 -8.34 13.57
C SER A 611 -1.99 -9.25 13.83
N SER A 612 -1.45 -9.85 12.77
CA SER A 612 -0.16 -10.58 12.81
C SER A 612 1.05 -9.66 12.99
N THR A 613 0.84 -8.34 12.87
CA THR A 613 1.84 -7.31 13.10
C THR A 613 1.40 -6.37 14.22
N PHE A 614 2.36 -5.89 15.01
CA PHE A 614 2.12 -5.00 16.14
C PHE A 614 3.28 -4.03 16.30
N ASP A 615 3.00 -2.74 16.34
CA ASP A 615 4.03 -1.74 16.56
C ASP A 615 4.28 -1.54 18.05
N ILE A 616 5.54 -1.62 18.44
CA ILE A 616 6.01 -1.32 19.79
C ILE A 616 6.97 -0.14 19.74
N GLN A 617 6.94 0.64 20.80
CA GLN A 617 8.00 1.58 21.12
C GLN A 617 8.65 1.07 22.39
N LEU A 618 9.97 0.86 22.34
CA LEU A 618 10.74 0.46 23.51
C LEU A 618 10.84 1.68 24.44
N SER A 619 10.68 1.46 25.74
CA SER A 619 10.84 2.53 26.73
C SER A 619 12.23 3.13 26.55
N GLY A 620 12.31 4.45 26.41
CA GLY A 620 13.59 5.10 26.24
C GLY A 620 14.21 5.13 24.86
N ARG A 621 13.49 4.69 23.83
CA ARG A 621 13.96 4.82 22.45
C ARG A 621 12.94 5.57 21.60
N PRO A 622 13.38 6.56 20.78
CA PRO A 622 12.48 7.23 19.85
C PRO A 622 12.06 6.30 18.71
N GLU A 623 12.81 5.22 18.45
CA GLU A 623 12.47 4.31 17.38
C GLU A 623 11.23 3.47 17.70
N THR A 624 10.36 3.36 16.70
CA THR A 624 9.25 2.41 16.69
C THR A 624 9.71 1.15 15.97
N TYR A 625 9.39 0.00 16.55
CA TYR A 625 9.67 -1.32 16.00
C TYR A 625 8.36 -2.00 15.63
N GLN A 626 8.29 -2.59 14.45
CA GLN A 626 7.19 -3.46 14.07
C GLN A 626 7.53 -4.90 14.41
N ILE A 627 6.74 -5.50 15.29
CA ILE A 627 6.77 -6.93 15.56
C ILE A 627 5.91 -7.66 14.54
N ASN A 628 6.43 -8.75 13.97
CA ASN A 628 5.71 -9.65 13.08
C ASN A 628 5.70 -11.07 13.68
N PHE A 629 4.54 -11.46 14.20
CA PHE A 629 4.35 -12.74 14.88
C PHE A 629 4.40 -13.94 13.91
N LEU A 630 4.01 -13.75 12.64
CA LEU A 630 4.06 -14.80 11.61
C LEU A 630 5.50 -15.15 11.25
N LYS A 631 6.35 -14.14 11.09
CA LYS A 631 7.74 -14.30 10.67
C LYS A 631 8.70 -14.51 11.84
N GLY A 632 8.26 -14.27 13.08
CA GLY A 632 9.14 -14.24 14.24
C GLY A 632 10.21 -13.16 14.11
N LYS A 633 9.84 -11.97 13.61
CA LYS A 633 10.76 -10.86 13.34
C LYS A 633 10.32 -9.57 14.03
N GLN A 634 11.30 -8.74 14.36
CA GLN A 634 11.19 -7.34 14.71
C GLN A 634 11.82 -6.52 13.57
N THR A 635 11.17 -5.45 13.12
CA THR A 635 11.72 -4.52 12.13
C THR A 635 11.75 -3.11 12.68
N SER A 636 12.92 -2.47 12.71
CA SER A 636 13.05 -1.05 13.02
C SER A 636 12.39 -0.22 11.92
N LYS A 637 11.43 0.66 12.25
CA LYS A 637 10.79 1.51 11.22
C LYS A 637 11.74 2.57 10.63
N PRO A 638 12.62 3.22 11.42
CA PRO A 638 13.56 4.20 10.86
C PRO A 638 14.65 3.58 9.98
N THR A 639 15.19 2.42 10.37
CA THR A 639 16.38 1.85 9.72
C THR A 639 16.09 0.63 8.86
N TYR A 640 14.86 0.07 8.92
CA TYR A 640 14.47 -1.19 8.29
C TYR A 640 15.29 -2.42 8.70
N GLU A 641 16.10 -2.31 9.75
CA GLU A 641 16.86 -3.43 10.30
C GLU A 641 15.91 -4.49 10.85
N ILE A 642 16.19 -5.76 10.53
CA ILE A 642 15.37 -6.90 10.91
C ILE A 642 16.10 -7.76 11.93
N LYS A 643 15.49 -7.98 13.09
CA LYS A 643 15.99 -8.82 14.18
C LYS A 643 15.04 -9.99 14.42
N ASN A 644 15.58 -11.15 14.83
CA ASN A 644 14.75 -12.29 15.23
C ASN A 644 14.09 -12.03 16.58
N ILE A 645 12.89 -12.58 16.78
CA ILE A 645 12.23 -12.62 18.09
C ILE A 645 11.82 -14.05 18.44
N LYS A 646 11.75 -14.35 19.73
CA LYS A 646 11.23 -15.62 20.25
C LYS A 646 10.43 -15.39 21.53
N ARG A 647 9.61 -16.39 21.86
CA ARG A 647 8.80 -16.46 23.07
C ARG A 647 9.14 -17.77 23.78
N GLU A 648 9.60 -17.70 25.01
CA GLU A 648 9.97 -18.88 25.82
C GLU A 648 9.04 -19.07 27.01
#